data_AF-A0A061A926-F1
#
_entry.id   AF-A0A061A926-F1
#
_cell.length_a   1.000
_cell.length_b   1.000
_cell.length_c   1.000
_cell.angle_alpha   90.00
_cell.angle_beta   90.00
_cell.angle_gamma   90.00
#
_symmetry.space_group_name_H-M   'P 1'
#
loop_
_entity.id
_entity.type
_entity.pdbx_description
1 polymer ?
#
loop_
_entity_poly.entity_id
_entity_poly.type
_entity_poly.pdbx_seq_one_letter_code
_entity_poly.pdbx_strand_id
1 'polypeptide(L)'
;MEFFDKIKSIQDNLYYKEGLKYEFGTDVKKDYQKAYQLYQKAASEGHHISKDKLKYANFSLNSVWIFAIGLILSLTISILENQIWFGFLSFGLVLVIVTIKDFKKYWIKTGYANILNLSIFFVSALILLPMTAIIPYLFGITTLPLTLLTVIGFFVLIAGIIMMISDKKRMNLSVILSGVVVLFLSIITYMIPTPDKTFTFKEVEGGVEITGVRIPTTIHEIPLKLNNRPVVGIGSQAFRGYPLDHLYVHPGVQYIKSYAFYNSSLKSIDLPDSILLSEGVFAYTDIEDFVVPHTFTHIPEGLFAGSRIKNITLPSGLTHIERNAFSGTVNLEQIELPLGLLSIGDHAFANSTIESLEMPDSVVYLGRGVFVNTFSLTEVQFSNQIHKIPDETFRGNYAIQHYEVPSFITEIGNEAFSGMHALTSIDLHDQIGWIGEGALSNNLGLTEIVFPSNILDLSDEMLRDSSNITSVELPEGLIRIGNQAFMGLTKIENISIPSTVVTIGSQAFEEARSLEEINIPEGVTFLGGRAFYNNDALKEIILPNSLTVISDNLFAEANLLDTITLPNQLTRIGKNAFRENKGLKHLILPDTVTVVDEFAFFNATNLESIDLGTGIETIGSSAFLNNYKLQTISDLSQVTSIGDFAFAHNRALEYVKLSSDITFVGYQTFVGCTVLNIEIVGNDIPSSWSSQWNSSNRPYIFIT
;
A
#
# COMPACT_ATOMS: atom_id res chain seq x y z
N MET A 1 122.82 21.09 7.21
CA MET A 1 121.57 21.79 6.84
C MET A 1 120.54 20.88 6.15
N GLU A 2 120.85 19.62 5.82
CA GLU A 2 119.91 18.69 5.16
C GLU A 2 118.75 18.13 6.02
N PHE A 3 118.62 18.49 7.31
CA PHE A 3 117.54 17.97 8.17
C PHE A 3 116.42 19.00 8.47
N PHE A 4 116.69 20.31 8.36
CA PHE A 4 115.69 21.35 8.67
C PHE A 4 114.84 21.79 7.47
N ASP A 5 115.31 21.60 6.24
CA ASP A 5 114.49 21.86 5.04
C ASP A 5 113.51 20.73 4.71
N LYS A 6 113.75 19.51 5.22
CA LYS A 6 112.83 18.38 5.08
C LYS A 6 111.56 18.49 5.95
N ILE A 7 111.53 19.43 6.89
CA ILE A 7 110.35 19.71 7.74
C ILE A 7 109.55 20.93 7.22
N LYS A 8 110.19 21.84 6.49
CA LYS A 8 109.49 22.96 5.83
C LYS A 8 108.74 22.54 4.57
N SER A 9 109.08 21.37 3.99
CA SER A 9 108.39 20.75 2.86
C SER A 9 106.98 20.22 3.15
N ILE A 10 106.35 20.60 4.27
CA ILE A 10 105.01 20.13 4.67
C ILE A 10 103.96 21.27 4.72
N GLN A 11 104.33 22.57 4.70
CA GLN A 11 103.37 23.69 4.83
C GLN A 11 103.14 24.56 3.57
N ASP A 12 103.84 24.32 2.47
CA ASP A 12 103.81 25.17 1.26
C ASP A 12 103.27 24.45 0.01
N ASN A 13 102.20 23.65 0.14
CA ASN A 13 101.51 23.18 -1.07
C ASN A 13 100.69 24.31 -1.70
N LEU A 14 101.15 24.80 -2.86
CA LEU A 14 100.55 25.91 -3.59
C LEU A 14 99.07 25.67 -3.92
N TYR A 15 98.73 24.46 -4.38
CA TYR A 15 97.37 24.08 -4.76
C TYR A 15 96.40 24.06 -3.57
N TYR A 16 96.86 23.72 -2.36
CA TYR A 16 96.03 23.81 -1.16
C TYR A 16 95.70 25.27 -0.79
N LYS A 17 96.70 26.16 -0.81
CA LYS A 17 96.49 27.60 -0.56
C LYS A 17 95.56 28.22 -1.61
N GLU A 18 95.69 27.82 -2.87
CA GLU A 18 94.85 28.31 -3.95
C GLU A 18 93.42 27.75 -3.85
N GLY A 19 93.25 26.48 -3.46
CA GLY A 19 91.95 25.89 -3.18
C GLY A 19 91.19 26.62 -2.07
N LEU A 20 91.88 27.07 -1.01
CA LEU A 20 91.27 27.84 0.09
C LEU A 20 90.70 29.18 -0.41
N LYS A 21 91.36 29.82 -1.37
CA LYS A 21 90.88 31.07 -1.96
C LYS A 21 89.53 30.89 -2.65
N TYR A 22 89.37 29.81 -3.43
CA TYR A 22 88.10 29.49 -4.08
C TYR A 22 87.05 28.94 -3.11
N GLU A 23 87.44 28.24 -2.05
CA GLU A 23 86.54 27.74 -1.00
C GLU A 23 85.98 28.86 -0.12
N PHE A 24 86.81 29.84 0.24
CA PHE A 24 86.43 30.94 1.13
C PHE A 24 86.07 32.24 0.38
N GLY A 25 86.36 32.31 -0.92
CA GLY A 25 86.11 33.49 -1.75
C GLY A 25 87.06 34.65 -1.44
N THR A 26 88.26 34.37 -0.95
CA THR A 26 89.28 35.39 -0.66
C THR A 26 90.09 35.65 -1.92
N ASP A 27 90.01 36.86 -2.47
CA ASP A 27 90.67 37.33 -3.71
C ASP A 27 90.19 36.71 -5.03
N VAL A 28 89.25 35.76 -5.00
CA VAL A 28 88.62 35.14 -6.18
C VAL A 28 87.13 34.92 -5.94
N LYS A 29 86.32 34.87 -7.00
CA LYS A 29 84.91 34.48 -6.89
C LYS A 29 84.84 33.05 -6.34
N LYS A 30 84.07 32.87 -5.27
CA LYS A 30 83.87 31.59 -4.62
C LYS A 30 83.42 30.53 -5.63
N ASP A 31 84.21 29.47 -5.80
CA ASP A 31 83.99 28.39 -6.75
C ASP A 31 84.46 27.07 -6.14
N TYR A 32 83.53 26.36 -5.52
CA TYR A 32 83.84 25.12 -4.81
C TYR A 32 84.29 23.99 -5.73
N GLN A 33 83.87 23.99 -7.00
CA GLN A 33 84.25 22.94 -7.95
C GLN A 33 85.72 23.11 -8.34
N LYS A 34 86.15 24.35 -8.54
CA LYS A 34 87.55 24.71 -8.74
C LYS A 34 88.40 24.49 -7.48
N ALA A 35 87.87 24.82 -6.29
CA ALA A 35 88.51 24.50 -5.02
C ALA A 35 88.74 22.99 -4.83
N TYR A 36 87.74 22.18 -5.16
CA TYR A 36 87.81 20.72 -5.07
C TYR A 36 88.87 20.12 -6.00
N GLN A 37 88.94 20.58 -7.26
CA GLN A 37 89.99 20.16 -8.21
C GLN A 37 91.41 20.52 -7.72
N LEU A 38 91.57 21.71 -7.13
CA LEU A 38 92.84 22.15 -6.54
C LEU A 38 93.23 21.30 -5.32
N TYR A 39 92.26 20.90 -4.49
CA TYR A 39 92.51 19.96 -3.40
C TYR A 39 92.86 18.56 -3.89
N GLN A 40 92.23 18.06 -4.96
CA GLN A 40 92.61 16.79 -5.61
C GLN A 40 94.07 16.81 -6.07
N LYS A 41 94.48 17.91 -6.71
CA LYS A 41 95.85 18.10 -7.19
C LYS A 41 96.84 18.18 -6.03
N ALA A 42 96.55 18.97 -5.01
CA ALA A 42 97.35 19.06 -3.78
C ALA A 42 97.49 17.69 -3.07
N ALA A 43 96.44 16.88 -3.05
CA ALA A 43 96.46 15.56 -2.45
C ALA A 43 97.29 14.53 -3.24
N SER A 44 97.30 14.64 -4.58
CA SER A 44 98.15 13.80 -5.45
C SER A 44 99.65 14.07 -5.24
N GLU A 45 100.00 15.28 -4.78
CA GLU A 45 101.37 15.66 -4.41
C GLU A 45 101.74 15.29 -2.96
N GLY A 46 100.91 14.50 -2.29
CA GLY A 46 101.20 14.00 -0.94
C GLY A 46 100.77 14.95 0.20
N HIS A 47 100.05 16.05 -0.08
CA HIS A 47 99.60 16.96 0.98
C HIS A 47 98.48 16.33 1.83
N HIS A 48 98.79 16.01 3.08
CA HIS A 48 97.90 15.28 3.99
C HIS A 48 96.58 15.99 4.29
N ILE A 49 96.59 17.32 4.50
CA ILE A 49 95.37 18.08 4.84
C ILE A 49 94.40 18.13 3.65
N SER A 50 94.93 18.22 2.42
CA SER A 50 94.10 18.13 1.21
C SER A 50 93.51 16.73 1.06
N LYS A 51 94.29 15.68 1.37
CA LYS A 51 93.83 14.29 1.41
C LYS A 51 92.67 14.10 2.39
N ASP A 52 92.76 14.72 3.57
CA ASP A 52 91.67 14.70 4.55
C ASP A 52 90.46 15.51 4.07
N LYS A 53 90.64 16.73 3.54
CA LYS A 53 89.53 17.53 2.96
C LYS A 53 88.78 16.78 1.84
N LEU A 54 89.49 16.02 1.00
CA LEU A 54 88.87 15.16 -0.02
C LEU A 54 88.15 13.95 0.59
N LYS A 55 88.68 13.38 1.67
CA LYS A 55 88.03 12.30 2.43
C LYS A 55 86.70 12.75 3.03
N TYR A 56 86.59 14.03 3.41
CA TYR A 56 85.37 14.67 3.91
C TYR A 56 84.42 15.21 2.81
N ALA A 57 84.84 15.21 1.55
CA ALA A 57 84.03 15.62 0.40
C ALA A 57 83.39 14.43 -0.33
N ASN A 58 83.93 13.22 -0.18
CA ASN A 58 83.35 12.01 -0.72
C ASN A 58 82.32 11.41 0.23
N PHE A 59 81.09 11.29 -0.25
CA PHE A 59 80.02 10.56 0.42
C PHE A 59 80.47 9.12 0.69
N SER A 60 80.28 8.63 1.92
CA SER A 60 80.53 7.23 2.25
C SER A 60 79.57 6.35 1.45
N LEU A 61 80.06 5.72 0.37
CA LEU A 61 79.27 4.76 -0.42
C LEU A 61 78.69 3.65 0.48
N ASN A 62 79.41 3.27 1.53
CA ASN A 62 78.96 2.25 2.48
C ASN A 62 77.70 2.68 3.23
N SER A 63 77.55 3.96 3.56
CA SER A 63 76.35 4.48 4.21
C SER A 63 75.16 4.39 3.25
N VAL A 64 75.33 4.78 1.99
CA VAL A 64 74.27 4.69 0.96
C VAL A 64 73.83 3.24 0.75
N TRP A 65 74.77 2.29 0.70
CA TRP A 65 74.46 0.88 0.54
C TRP A 65 73.74 0.28 1.75
N ILE A 66 74.15 0.61 2.98
CA ILE A 66 73.44 0.18 4.20
C ILE A 66 71.99 0.70 4.19
N PHE A 67 71.77 1.95 3.76
CA PHE A 67 70.42 2.52 3.66
C PHE A 67 69.59 1.90 2.55
N ALA A 68 70.17 1.66 1.37
CA ALA A 68 69.48 0.99 0.27
C ALA A 68 69.05 -0.44 0.66
N ILE A 69 69.91 -1.16 1.38
CA ILE A 69 69.59 -2.51 1.88
C ILE A 69 68.49 -2.47 2.94
N GLY A 70 68.56 -1.54 3.90
CA GLY A 70 67.51 -1.37 4.92
C GLY A 70 66.15 -0.96 4.32
N LEU A 71 66.16 -0.13 3.29
CA LEU A 71 64.98 0.28 2.52
C LEU A 71 64.31 -0.92 1.88
N ILE A 72 65.09 -1.72 1.15
CA ILE A 72 64.60 -2.93 0.49
C ILE A 72 64.06 -3.91 1.54
N LEU A 73 64.77 -4.14 2.65
CA LEU A 73 64.31 -5.06 3.70
C LEU A 73 62.99 -4.60 4.34
N SER A 74 62.87 -3.32 4.74
CA SER A 74 61.65 -2.84 5.43
C SER A 74 60.43 -2.85 4.52
N LEU A 75 60.58 -2.48 3.25
CA LEU A 75 59.50 -2.56 2.27
C LEU A 75 59.15 -4.00 1.96
N THR A 76 60.15 -4.90 1.85
CA THR A 76 59.90 -6.33 1.57
C THR A 76 59.14 -6.99 2.73
N ILE A 77 59.53 -6.75 3.99
CA ILE A 77 58.83 -7.25 5.17
C ILE A 77 57.40 -6.68 5.23
N SER A 78 57.25 -5.37 4.99
CA SER A 78 55.94 -4.71 5.03
C SER A 78 55.01 -5.16 3.91
N ILE A 79 55.55 -5.51 2.73
CA ILE A 79 54.79 -6.12 1.63
C ILE A 79 54.38 -7.56 2.01
N LEU A 80 55.28 -8.34 2.59
CA LEU A 80 55.01 -9.72 3.03
C LEU A 80 53.93 -9.80 4.13
N GLU A 81 53.88 -8.80 5.02
CA GLU A 81 52.87 -8.71 6.08
C GLU A 81 51.62 -7.89 5.67
N ASN A 82 51.55 -7.43 4.41
CA ASN A 82 50.46 -6.60 3.86
C ASN A 82 50.19 -5.30 4.65
N GLN A 83 51.25 -4.70 5.22
CA GLN A 83 51.24 -3.46 6.01
C GLN A 83 52.22 -2.43 5.41
N ILE A 84 52.14 -2.22 4.09
CA ILE A 84 53.07 -1.41 3.29
C ILE A 84 53.24 0.03 3.83
N TRP A 85 52.18 0.61 4.41
CA TRP A 85 52.21 1.95 5.01
C TRP A 85 53.18 2.04 6.19
N PHE A 86 53.32 0.98 6.99
CA PHE A 86 54.25 0.94 8.11
C PHE A 86 55.71 0.90 7.64
N GLY A 87 55.97 0.27 6.49
CA GLY A 87 57.27 0.30 5.80
C GLY A 87 57.67 1.69 5.35
N PHE A 88 56.74 2.46 4.77
CA PHE A 88 57.00 3.85 4.39
C PHE A 88 57.20 4.77 5.61
N LEU A 89 56.46 4.55 6.70
CA LEU A 89 56.57 5.32 7.94
C LEU A 89 57.92 5.11 8.62
N SER A 90 58.30 3.85 8.81
CA SER A 90 59.57 3.47 9.44
C SER A 90 60.76 3.94 8.61
N PHE A 91 60.69 3.84 7.29
CA PHE A 91 61.70 4.37 6.37
C PHE A 91 61.84 5.90 6.47
N GLY A 92 60.73 6.64 6.44
CA GLY A 92 60.73 8.10 6.56
C GLY A 92 61.35 8.58 7.89
N LEU A 93 61.03 7.90 9.00
CA LEU A 93 61.60 8.18 10.32
C LEU A 93 63.12 7.92 10.38
N VAL A 94 63.60 6.81 9.81
CA VAL A 94 65.03 6.48 9.77
C VAL A 94 65.80 7.53 8.96
N LEU A 95 65.29 7.95 7.80
CA LEU A 95 65.89 9.01 6.98
C LEU A 95 65.99 10.33 7.74
N VAL A 96 64.93 10.74 8.44
CA VAL A 96 64.93 11.95 9.27
C VAL A 96 65.98 11.86 10.38
N ILE A 97 66.05 10.74 11.10
CA ILE A 97 67.02 10.54 12.19
C ILE A 97 68.46 10.59 11.68
N VAL A 98 68.77 9.93 10.56
CA VAL A 98 70.11 9.92 9.94
C VAL A 98 70.48 11.32 9.46
N THR A 99 69.55 12.02 8.82
CA THR A 99 69.75 13.40 8.36
C THR A 99 70.07 14.31 9.55
N ILE A 100 69.44 14.11 10.71
CA ILE A 100 69.71 14.89 11.92
C ILE A 100 71.06 14.50 12.56
N LYS A 101 71.43 13.22 12.58
CA LYS A 101 72.60 12.71 13.31
C LYS A 101 73.93 12.90 12.55
N ASP A 102 74.00 12.57 11.27
CA ASP A 102 75.26 12.59 10.51
C ASP A 102 75.54 13.94 9.82
N PHE A 103 74.51 14.74 9.52
CA PHE A 103 74.68 15.98 8.73
C PHE A 103 74.82 17.26 9.56
N LYS A 104 74.89 17.16 10.89
CA LYS A 104 75.11 18.30 11.79
C LYS A 104 76.40 19.09 11.47
N LYS A 105 77.33 18.50 10.69
CA LYS A 105 78.63 19.08 10.33
C LYS A 105 78.69 19.88 9.01
N TYR A 106 77.62 19.91 8.19
CA TYR A 106 77.67 20.48 6.83
C TYR A 106 76.61 21.53 6.50
N TRP A 107 76.01 22.16 7.52
CA TRP A 107 75.05 23.25 7.35
C TRP A 107 75.77 24.57 6.98
N ILE A 108 76.28 24.67 5.74
CA ILE A 108 76.75 25.93 5.16
C ILE A 108 75.62 26.48 4.28
N LYS A 109 75.17 27.70 4.59
CA LYS A 109 73.98 28.36 4.03
C LYS A 109 73.90 28.44 2.49
N THR A 110 74.99 28.20 1.76
CA THR A 110 75.02 28.27 0.28
C THR A 110 75.97 27.23 -0.32
N GLY A 111 75.40 26.13 -0.83
CA GLY A 111 76.10 25.05 -1.54
C GLY A 111 75.16 23.93 -2.00
N TYR A 112 75.58 23.12 -2.97
CA TYR A 112 74.78 22.04 -3.57
C TYR A 112 74.31 21.01 -2.52
N ALA A 113 75.16 20.71 -1.53
CA ALA A 113 74.80 19.86 -0.39
C ALA A 113 73.65 20.44 0.45
N ASN A 114 73.56 21.77 0.62
CA ASN A 114 72.46 22.40 1.36
C ASN A 114 71.12 22.24 0.62
N ILE A 115 71.11 22.45 -0.70
CA ILE A 115 69.92 22.27 -1.54
C ILE A 115 69.47 20.81 -1.53
N LEU A 116 70.40 19.87 -1.71
CA LEU A 116 70.10 18.44 -1.70
C LEU A 116 69.58 17.98 -0.33
N ASN A 117 70.17 18.46 0.77
CA ASN A 117 69.73 18.14 2.13
C ASN A 117 68.33 18.69 2.44
N LEU A 118 68.04 19.92 2.01
CA LEU A 118 66.71 20.52 2.16
C LEU A 118 65.69 19.72 1.35
N SER A 119 66.03 19.36 0.10
CA SER A 119 65.18 18.53 -0.75
C SER A 119 64.91 17.15 -0.16
N ILE A 120 65.90 16.45 0.41
CA ILE A 120 65.71 15.12 1.01
C ILE A 120 64.84 15.19 2.28
N PHE A 121 65.07 16.18 3.15
CA PHE A 121 64.23 16.39 4.34
C PHE A 121 62.79 16.71 3.96
N PHE A 122 62.60 17.64 3.00
CA PHE A 122 61.27 18.03 2.54
C PHE A 122 60.57 16.89 1.80
N VAL A 123 61.24 16.13 0.94
CA VAL A 123 60.66 14.94 0.29
C VAL A 123 60.22 13.91 1.34
N SER A 124 61.04 13.67 2.37
CA SER A 124 60.70 12.73 3.44
C SER A 124 59.50 13.21 4.28
N ALA A 125 59.39 14.51 4.54
CA ALA A 125 58.30 15.08 5.34
C ALA A 125 57.01 15.35 4.54
N LEU A 126 57.10 15.72 3.26
CA LEU A 126 55.96 16.10 2.39
C LEU A 126 55.36 14.93 1.62
N ILE A 127 56.14 13.89 1.32
CA ILE A 127 55.65 12.78 0.47
C ILE A 127 55.41 11.53 1.32
N LEU A 128 56.38 11.13 2.15
CA LEU A 128 56.28 9.85 2.85
C LEU A 128 55.25 9.87 4.00
N LEU A 129 55.19 10.94 4.79
CA LEU A 129 54.23 11.02 5.92
C LEU A 129 52.76 11.11 5.49
N PRO A 130 52.36 11.92 4.49
CA PRO A 130 50.98 11.89 4.00
C PRO A 130 50.60 10.55 3.38
N MET A 131 51.52 9.89 2.66
CA MET A 131 51.27 8.55 2.12
C MET A 131 51.02 7.50 3.21
N THR A 132 51.64 7.63 4.39
CA THR A 132 51.38 6.72 5.52
C THR A 132 49.98 6.86 6.12
N ALA A 133 49.29 7.99 5.89
CA ALA A 133 47.92 8.22 6.32
C ALA A 133 46.90 7.95 5.19
N ILE A 134 47.26 8.23 3.93
CA ILE A 134 46.42 8.01 2.75
C ILE A 134 46.26 6.52 2.46
N ILE A 135 47.32 5.73 2.61
CA ILE A 135 47.29 4.29 2.25
C ILE A 135 46.32 3.50 3.15
N PRO A 136 46.35 3.58 4.50
CA PRO A 136 45.37 2.90 5.36
C PRO A 136 43.92 3.38 5.14
N TYR A 137 43.74 4.66 4.80
CA TYR A 137 42.43 5.25 4.49
C TYR A 137 41.86 4.70 3.17
N LEU A 138 42.69 4.57 2.13
CA LEU A 138 42.33 3.89 0.88
C LEU A 138 42.03 2.39 1.08
N PHE A 139 42.53 1.79 2.17
CA PHE A 139 42.27 0.40 2.56
C PHE A 139 41.21 0.24 3.67
N GLY A 140 40.45 1.30 4.02
CA GLY A 140 39.29 1.21 4.91
C GLY A 140 39.57 1.23 6.42
N ILE A 141 40.79 1.57 6.86
CA ILE A 141 41.14 1.73 8.29
C ILE A 141 40.95 3.20 8.69
N THR A 142 39.88 3.52 9.42
CA THR A 142 39.39 4.91 9.58
C THR A 142 39.67 5.57 10.93
N THR A 143 40.38 4.92 11.86
CA THR A 143 40.47 5.42 13.24
C THR A 143 41.50 6.53 13.48
N LEU A 144 42.45 6.81 12.57
CA LEU A 144 43.57 7.72 12.89
C LEU A 144 44.09 8.81 11.91
N PRO A 145 43.43 9.25 10.82
CA PRO A 145 44.13 10.16 9.89
C PRO A 145 43.83 11.66 10.07
N LEU A 146 42.57 12.03 10.37
CA LEU A 146 42.14 13.40 10.11
C LEU A 146 42.73 14.42 11.09
N THR A 147 42.64 14.19 12.39
CA THR A 147 43.21 15.08 13.42
C THR A 147 44.72 15.25 13.29
N LEU A 148 45.44 14.18 12.91
CA LEU A 148 46.89 14.22 12.73
C LEU A 148 47.29 15.01 11.48
N LEU A 149 46.55 14.86 10.36
CA LEU A 149 46.75 15.62 9.12
C LEU A 149 46.44 17.12 9.31
N THR A 150 45.36 17.47 10.01
CA THR A 150 45.03 18.87 10.30
C THR A 150 46.10 19.52 11.17
N VAL A 151 46.59 18.80 12.19
CA VAL A 151 47.67 19.28 13.08
C VAL A 151 48.97 19.51 12.30
N ILE A 152 49.37 18.56 11.45
CA ILE A 152 50.59 18.69 10.62
C ILE A 152 50.46 19.84 9.62
N GLY A 153 49.32 19.97 8.93
CA GLY A 153 49.04 21.09 8.02
C GLY A 153 49.11 22.45 8.74
N PHE A 154 48.61 22.52 9.98
CA PHE A 154 48.66 23.73 10.81
C PHE A 154 50.09 24.10 11.22
N PHE A 155 50.91 23.13 11.63
CA PHE A 155 52.31 23.36 12.00
C PHE A 155 53.17 23.80 10.80
N VAL A 156 52.95 23.24 9.61
CA VAL A 156 53.65 23.63 8.38
C VAL A 156 53.26 25.05 7.95
N LEU A 157 51.99 25.41 8.08
CA LEU A 157 51.49 26.78 7.82
C LEU A 157 52.13 27.80 8.77
N ILE A 158 52.15 27.51 10.07
CA ILE A 158 52.76 28.39 11.10
C ILE A 158 54.26 28.56 10.86
N ALA A 159 54.98 27.47 10.57
CA ALA A 159 56.40 27.54 10.25
C ALA A 159 56.68 28.40 9.01
N GLY A 160 55.85 28.29 7.96
CA GLY A 160 55.92 29.14 6.77
C GLY A 160 55.70 30.63 7.07
N ILE A 161 54.72 30.96 7.93
CA ILE A 161 54.43 32.33 8.35
C ILE A 161 55.59 32.92 9.17
N ILE A 162 56.14 32.17 10.12
CA ILE A 162 57.30 32.60 10.94
C ILE A 162 58.51 32.89 10.05
N MET A 163 58.78 32.03 9.06
CA MET A 163 59.88 32.25 8.10
C MET A 163 59.64 33.45 7.17
N MET A 164 58.39 33.77 6.83
CA MET A 164 58.05 34.95 6.02
C MET A 164 58.25 36.27 6.77
N ILE A 165 57.99 36.30 8.08
CA ILE A 165 58.21 37.48 8.94
C ILE A 165 59.71 37.74 9.13
N SER A 166 60.53 36.69 9.11
CA SER A 166 61.97 36.74 9.40
C SER A 166 62.85 37.28 8.26
N ASP A 167 62.42 37.27 6.99
CA ASP A 167 63.32 37.58 5.87
C ASP A 167 62.66 38.50 4.83
N LYS A 168 63.05 39.78 4.83
CA LYS A 168 62.30 40.88 4.20
C LYS A 168 62.43 40.97 2.67
N LYS A 169 62.96 39.97 1.95
CA LYS A 169 63.21 40.15 0.50
C LYS A 169 62.93 39.02 -0.49
N ARG A 170 62.60 37.76 -0.16
CA ARG A 170 62.21 36.77 -1.21
C ARG A 170 61.21 35.70 -0.76
N MET A 171 60.02 35.79 -1.34
CA MET A 171 59.08 34.73 -1.78
C MET A 171 59.04 33.40 -0.99
N ASN A 172 58.62 33.44 0.27
CA ASN A 172 58.16 32.25 1.03
C ASN A 172 56.68 31.91 0.77
N LEU A 173 56.11 32.46 -0.30
CA LEU A 173 54.72 32.27 -0.69
C LEU A 173 54.41 30.79 -0.99
N SER A 174 55.37 30.04 -1.53
CA SER A 174 55.22 28.61 -1.87
C SER A 174 55.06 27.70 -0.65
N VAL A 175 55.70 28.01 0.48
CA VAL A 175 55.59 27.23 1.73
C VAL A 175 54.23 27.46 2.40
N ILE A 176 53.74 28.69 2.34
CA ILE A 176 52.39 29.02 2.80
C ILE A 176 51.34 28.40 1.86
N LEU A 177 51.52 28.51 0.53
CA LEU A 177 50.61 27.92 -0.45
C LEU A 177 50.50 26.40 -0.28
N SER A 178 51.61 25.72 0.00
CA SER A 178 51.62 24.27 0.23
C SER A 178 50.90 23.89 1.53
N GLY A 179 51.05 24.65 2.62
CA GLY A 179 50.24 24.47 3.82
C GLY A 179 48.74 24.66 3.58
N VAL A 180 48.36 25.67 2.80
CA VAL A 180 46.97 25.94 2.40
C VAL A 180 46.41 24.83 1.50
N VAL A 181 47.20 24.34 0.53
CA VAL A 181 46.80 23.25 -0.37
C VAL A 181 46.59 21.94 0.39
N VAL A 182 47.42 21.64 1.38
CA VAL A 182 47.25 20.44 2.24
C VAL A 182 45.99 20.56 3.09
N LEU A 183 45.71 21.73 3.67
CA LEU A 183 44.46 21.98 4.39
C LEU A 183 43.23 21.87 3.47
N PHE A 184 43.33 22.40 2.24
CA PHE A 184 42.24 22.35 1.25
C PHE A 184 41.97 20.92 0.75
N LEU A 185 43.02 20.14 0.46
CA LEU A 185 42.92 18.74 0.07
C LEU A 185 42.35 17.86 1.20
N SER A 186 42.68 18.17 2.47
CA SER A 186 42.12 17.49 3.65
C SER A 186 40.62 17.74 3.81
N ILE A 187 40.16 18.96 3.48
CA ILE A 187 38.73 19.31 3.48
C ILE A 187 38.00 18.65 2.31
N ILE A 188 38.59 18.62 1.11
CA ILE A 188 38.00 17.93 -0.05
C ILE A 188 37.85 16.42 0.22
N THR A 189 38.84 15.78 0.83
CA THR A 189 38.77 14.34 1.14
C THR A 189 37.70 14.01 2.19
N TYR A 190 37.40 14.92 3.12
CA TYR A 190 36.27 14.77 4.05
C TYR A 190 34.90 14.77 3.35
N MET A 191 34.80 15.41 2.18
CA MET A 191 33.54 15.59 1.44
C MET A 191 33.26 14.47 0.43
N ILE A 192 34.09 13.42 0.34
CA ILE A 192 33.87 12.28 -0.57
C ILE A 192 32.89 11.28 0.08
N PRO A 193 31.72 10.98 -0.54
CA PRO A 193 30.78 9.97 -0.04
C PRO A 193 31.38 8.55 -0.14
N THR A 194 31.19 7.71 0.87
CA THR A 194 31.56 6.28 0.85
C THR A 194 30.31 5.39 0.97
N PRO A 195 30.25 4.20 0.34
CA PRO A 195 29.08 3.31 0.36
C PRO A 195 28.57 2.96 1.76
N ASP A 196 29.47 2.80 2.74
CA ASP A 196 29.12 2.54 4.15
C ASP A 196 28.29 3.67 4.80
N LYS A 197 28.37 4.90 4.27
CA LYS A 197 27.54 6.02 4.74
C LYS A 197 26.18 6.08 4.04
N THR A 198 26.04 5.46 2.88
CA THR A 198 24.81 5.48 2.08
C THR A 198 23.72 4.64 2.73
N PHE A 199 24.06 3.49 3.34
CA PHE A 199 23.09 2.54 3.88
C PHE A 199 23.06 2.55 5.42
N THR A 200 21.90 2.28 6.00
CA THR A 200 21.81 1.77 7.37
C THR A 200 21.74 0.24 7.30
N PHE A 201 22.35 -0.44 8.25
CA PHE A 201 22.40 -1.90 8.29
C PHE A 201 22.44 -2.43 9.72
N LYS A 202 22.11 -3.71 9.88
CA LYS A 202 22.32 -4.46 11.14
C LYS A 202 23.13 -5.72 10.86
N GLU A 203 23.88 -6.17 11.85
CA GLU A 203 24.58 -7.46 11.77
C GLU A 203 23.58 -8.61 11.91
N VAL A 204 23.71 -9.61 11.05
CA VAL A 204 22.92 -10.85 11.04
C VAL A 204 23.85 -12.04 10.88
N GLU A 205 23.34 -13.26 11.06
CA GLU A 205 24.14 -14.45 10.80
C GLU A 205 24.66 -14.45 9.36
N GLY A 206 25.96 -14.70 9.18
CA GLY A 206 26.61 -14.73 7.87
C GLY A 206 27.00 -13.37 7.28
N GLY A 207 26.55 -12.23 7.82
CA GLY A 207 26.87 -10.92 7.22
C GLY A 207 26.10 -9.73 7.80
N VAL A 208 25.62 -8.86 6.91
CA VAL A 208 24.82 -7.68 7.26
C VAL A 208 23.55 -7.59 6.41
N GLU A 209 22.49 -7.07 7.01
CA GLU A 209 21.21 -6.78 6.35
C GLU A 209 21.03 -5.26 6.23
N ILE A 210 20.75 -4.78 5.01
CA ILE A 210 20.45 -3.35 4.77
C ILE A 210 19.07 -3.03 5.35
N THR A 211 18.98 -2.04 6.23
CA THR A 211 17.72 -1.63 6.89
C THR A 211 17.19 -0.30 6.38
N GLY A 212 17.91 0.40 5.50
CA GLY A 212 17.56 1.75 5.09
C GLY A 212 18.62 2.43 4.23
N VAL A 213 18.25 3.58 3.67
CA VAL A 213 19.18 4.51 3.01
C VAL A 213 19.30 5.78 3.85
N ARG A 214 20.52 6.19 4.17
CA ARG A 214 20.84 7.34 5.03
C ARG A 214 21.10 8.62 4.24
N ILE A 215 21.73 8.52 3.08
CA ILE A 215 22.08 9.67 2.24
C ILE A 215 21.26 9.58 0.95
N PRO A 216 20.48 10.62 0.59
CA PRO A 216 19.76 10.65 -0.68
C PRO A 216 20.77 10.74 -1.84
N THR A 217 21.12 9.60 -2.41
CA THR A 217 21.97 9.46 -3.60
C THR A 217 21.34 8.49 -4.58
N THR A 218 21.67 8.61 -5.86
CA THR A 218 21.28 7.57 -6.82
C THR A 218 21.97 6.25 -6.47
N ILE A 219 21.20 5.18 -6.32
CA ILE A 219 21.70 3.84 -6.02
C ILE A 219 21.40 2.98 -7.24
N HIS A 220 22.45 2.39 -7.80
CA HIS A 220 22.37 1.49 -8.96
C HIS A 220 22.71 0.04 -8.61
N GLU A 221 23.40 -0.20 -7.50
CA GLU A 221 23.83 -1.52 -7.07
C GLU A 221 23.81 -1.64 -5.55
N ILE A 222 23.46 -2.83 -5.06
CA ILE A 222 23.63 -3.19 -3.65
C ILE A 222 25.10 -3.54 -3.42
N PRO A 223 25.80 -2.96 -2.44
CA PRO A 223 27.22 -3.24 -2.24
C PRO A 223 27.49 -4.68 -1.82
N LEU A 224 28.59 -5.29 -2.29
CA LEU A 224 29.02 -6.63 -1.88
C LEU A 224 29.29 -6.74 -0.37
N LYS A 225 29.80 -5.65 0.23
CA LYS A 225 30.14 -5.58 1.66
C LYS A 225 29.74 -4.23 2.24
N LEU A 226 29.29 -4.23 3.49
CA LEU A 226 29.18 -3.04 4.32
C LEU A 226 29.97 -3.29 5.61
N ASN A 227 30.80 -2.33 6.00
CA ASN A 227 31.67 -2.45 7.19
C ASN A 227 32.52 -3.76 7.18
N ASN A 228 33.13 -4.07 6.04
CA ASN A 228 33.93 -5.29 5.79
C ASN A 228 33.20 -6.63 5.97
N ARG A 229 31.88 -6.64 6.14
CA ARG A 229 31.06 -7.86 6.19
C ARG A 229 30.22 -7.99 4.90
N PRO A 230 29.98 -9.21 4.39
CA PRO A 230 29.17 -9.42 3.20
C PRO A 230 27.72 -8.98 3.43
N VAL A 231 27.11 -8.32 2.45
CA VAL A 231 25.68 -8.02 2.47
C VAL A 231 24.92 -9.29 2.08
N VAL A 232 24.11 -9.79 3.01
CA VAL A 232 23.37 -11.06 2.85
C VAL A 232 21.87 -10.86 2.70
N GLY A 233 21.35 -9.64 2.95
CA GLY A 233 19.92 -9.40 2.83
C GLY A 233 19.52 -7.93 2.77
N ILE A 234 18.31 -7.70 2.26
CA ILE A 234 17.62 -6.40 2.31
C ILE A 234 16.45 -6.54 3.28
N GLY A 235 16.43 -5.69 4.30
CA GLY A 235 15.43 -5.67 5.36
C GLY A 235 14.09 -5.07 4.92
N SER A 236 13.08 -5.25 5.77
CA SER A 236 11.74 -4.74 5.50
C SER A 236 11.75 -3.23 5.38
N GLN A 237 11.03 -2.69 4.39
CA GLN A 237 10.91 -1.25 4.11
C GLN A 237 12.24 -0.51 3.90
N ALA A 238 13.35 -1.20 3.62
CA ALA A 238 14.68 -0.59 3.53
C ALA A 238 14.80 0.50 2.43
N PHE A 239 14.03 0.40 1.36
CA PHE A 239 13.98 1.34 0.25
C PHE A 239 12.57 1.90 0.02
N ARG A 240 11.72 1.89 1.06
CA ARG A 240 10.35 2.39 0.96
C ARG A 240 10.33 3.86 0.55
N GLY A 241 9.58 4.19 -0.51
CA GLY A 241 9.49 5.56 -1.01
C GLY A 241 10.76 6.09 -1.67
N TYR A 242 11.78 5.25 -1.84
CA TYR A 242 13.08 5.71 -2.31
C TYR A 242 13.10 5.87 -3.84
N PRO A 243 13.69 6.94 -4.39
CA PRO A 243 13.81 7.09 -5.83
C PRO A 243 14.88 6.13 -6.38
N LEU A 244 14.43 5.04 -7.01
CA LEU A 244 15.27 4.08 -7.72
C LEU A 244 14.85 4.05 -9.19
N ASP A 245 15.78 3.79 -10.10
CA ASP A 245 15.46 3.59 -11.53
C ASP A 245 15.76 2.14 -11.90
N HIS A 246 17.02 1.75 -11.74
CA HIS A 246 17.49 0.37 -11.86
C HIS A 246 18.30 -0.02 -10.62
N LEU A 247 18.20 -1.28 -10.19
CA LEU A 247 18.97 -1.81 -9.07
C LEU A 247 19.57 -3.19 -9.40
N TYR A 248 20.90 -3.30 -9.28
CA TYR A 248 21.60 -4.58 -9.35
C TYR A 248 21.77 -5.20 -7.95
N VAL A 249 21.27 -6.42 -7.76
CA VAL A 249 21.42 -7.20 -6.51
C VAL A 249 22.41 -8.34 -6.73
N HIS A 250 23.57 -8.27 -6.07
CA HIS A 250 24.60 -9.31 -6.22
C HIS A 250 24.17 -10.68 -5.67
N PRO A 251 24.72 -11.79 -6.20
CA PRO A 251 24.45 -13.16 -5.72
C PRO A 251 24.75 -13.48 -4.26
N GLY A 252 25.47 -12.61 -3.55
CA GLY A 252 25.69 -12.74 -2.11
C GLY A 252 24.45 -12.43 -1.27
N VAL A 253 23.48 -11.70 -1.83
CA VAL A 253 22.21 -11.37 -1.16
C VAL A 253 21.26 -12.56 -1.27
N GLN A 254 20.85 -13.07 -0.13
CA GLN A 254 20.06 -14.30 -0.01
C GLN A 254 18.56 -14.02 0.10
N TYR A 255 18.17 -12.87 0.64
CA TYR A 255 16.76 -12.54 0.84
C TYR A 255 16.45 -11.03 0.75
N ILE A 256 15.20 -10.73 0.41
CA ILE A 256 14.61 -9.38 0.43
C ILE A 256 13.28 -9.48 1.21
N LYS A 257 13.21 -8.77 2.34
CA LYS A 257 12.10 -8.84 3.28
C LYS A 257 10.94 -7.93 2.92
N SER A 258 9.83 -8.11 3.64
CA SER A 258 8.52 -7.51 3.32
C SER A 258 8.60 -6.02 2.99
N TYR A 259 7.97 -5.63 1.88
CA TYR A 259 7.83 -4.23 1.48
C TYR A 259 9.14 -3.47 1.31
N ALA A 260 10.26 -4.15 1.05
CA ALA A 260 11.58 -3.51 0.91
C ALA A 260 11.57 -2.35 -0.08
N PHE A 261 10.89 -2.46 -1.23
CA PHE A 261 10.81 -1.42 -2.25
C PHE A 261 9.42 -0.77 -2.37
N TYR A 262 8.58 -0.88 -1.33
CA TYR A 262 7.22 -0.36 -1.36
C TYR A 262 7.16 1.12 -1.75
N ASN A 263 6.33 1.46 -2.74
CA ASN A 263 6.12 2.84 -3.20
C ASN A 263 7.43 3.53 -3.67
N SER A 264 8.42 2.77 -4.11
CA SER A 264 9.64 3.30 -4.74
C SER A 264 9.43 3.50 -6.24
N SER A 265 10.22 4.36 -6.88
CA SER A 265 10.15 4.57 -8.34
C SER A 265 10.89 3.50 -9.16
N LEU A 266 11.24 2.37 -8.55
CA LEU A 266 12.05 1.30 -9.14
C LEU A 266 11.40 0.80 -10.43
N LYS A 267 12.13 0.84 -11.56
CA LYS A 267 11.63 0.41 -12.88
C LYS A 267 12.18 -0.94 -13.34
N SER A 268 13.37 -1.31 -12.86
CA SER A 268 13.99 -2.60 -13.19
C SER A 268 14.91 -3.05 -12.07
N ILE A 269 15.04 -4.35 -11.88
CA ILE A 269 15.89 -4.94 -10.87
C ILE A 269 16.49 -6.25 -11.38
N ASP A 270 17.79 -6.41 -11.21
CA ASP A 270 18.50 -7.64 -11.51
C ASP A 270 18.65 -8.44 -10.22
N LEU A 271 18.05 -9.61 -10.16
CA LEU A 271 18.03 -10.49 -9.00
C LEU A 271 18.89 -11.73 -9.21
N PRO A 272 19.51 -12.28 -8.16
CA PRO A 272 20.14 -13.57 -8.25
C PRO A 272 19.10 -14.70 -8.23
N ASP A 273 19.40 -15.80 -8.94
CA ASP A 273 18.45 -16.90 -9.15
C ASP A 273 17.90 -17.53 -7.86
N SER A 274 18.68 -17.53 -6.78
CA SER A 274 18.32 -18.15 -5.50
C SER A 274 17.76 -17.15 -4.47
N ILE A 275 17.39 -15.94 -4.87
CA ILE A 275 16.89 -14.92 -3.95
C ILE A 275 15.56 -15.35 -3.32
N LEU A 276 15.39 -15.14 -2.03
CA LEU A 276 14.10 -15.28 -1.36
C LEU A 276 13.40 -13.92 -1.28
N LEU A 277 12.22 -13.79 -1.88
CA LEU A 277 11.39 -12.58 -1.79
C LEU A 277 10.24 -12.81 -0.81
N SER A 278 10.03 -11.86 0.10
CA SER A 278 8.87 -11.84 1.00
C SER A 278 7.68 -11.11 0.36
N GLU A 279 6.59 -10.97 1.12
CA GLU A 279 5.38 -10.27 0.70
C GLU A 279 5.67 -8.81 0.27
N GLY A 280 4.92 -8.32 -0.72
CA GLY A 280 4.85 -6.90 -1.04
C GLY A 280 6.16 -6.23 -1.45
N VAL A 281 7.21 -6.99 -1.76
CA VAL A 281 8.56 -6.45 -2.01
C VAL A 281 8.55 -5.38 -3.11
N PHE A 282 7.78 -5.60 -4.18
CA PHE A 282 7.64 -4.68 -5.32
C PHE A 282 6.27 -3.97 -5.37
N ALA A 283 5.55 -3.94 -4.25
CA ALA A 283 4.24 -3.28 -4.22
C ALA A 283 4.37 -1.77 -4.47
N TYR A 284 3.49 -1.23 -5.32
CA TYR A 284 3.47 0.18 -5.74
C TYR A 284 4.78 0.67 -6.35
N THR A 285 5.47 -0.20 -7.11
CA THR A 285 6.68 0.17 -7.86
C THR A 285 6.40 0.47 -9.33
N ASP A 286 7.34 1.14 -9.99
CA ASP A 286 7.27 1.45 -11.42
C ASP A 286 7.87 0.32 -12.30
N ILE A 287 8.01 -0.91 -11.77
CA ILE A 287 8.57 -2.04 -12.53
C ILE A 287 7.59 -2.43 -13.64
N GLU A 288 8.04 -2.44 -14.89
CA GLU A 288 7.23 -2.81 -16.06
C GLU A 288 7.51 -4.23 -16.56
N ASP A 289 8.78 -4.65 -16.56
CA ASP A 289 9.21 -5.97 -17.01
C ASP A 289 9.82 -6.75 -15.85
N PHE A 290 9.39 -8.01 -15.66
CA PHE A 290 9.96 -8.85 -14.62
C PHE A 290 10.06 -10.32 -15.05
N VAL A 291 11.25 -10.90 -14.90
CA VAL A 291 11.47 -12.34 -15.08
C VAL A 291 11.58 -12.96 -13.69
N VAL A 292 10.58 -13.75 -13.32
CA VAL A 292 10.58 -14.43 -12.03
C VAL A 292 11.68 -15.51 -12.02
N PRO A 293 12.58 -15.53 -11.02
CA PRO A 293 13.68 -16.50 -10.99
C PRO A 293 13.19 -17.95 -11.07
N HIS A 294 13.92 -18.79 -11.81
CA HIS A 294 13.51 -20.17 -12.13
C HIS A 294 13.36 -21.10 -10.91
N THR A 295 13.90 -20.71 -9.75
CA THR A 295 13.80 -21.46 -8.49
C THR A 295 12.50 -21.21 -7.72
N PHE A 296 11.70 -20.22 -8.14
CA PHE A 296 10.48 -19.84 -7.43
C PHE A 296 9.39 -20.88 -7.63
N THR A 297 8.87 -21.38 -6.51
CA THR A 297 7.72 -22.28 -6.49
C THR A 297 6.40 -21.56 -6.20
N HIS A 298 6.46 -20.30 -5.77
CA HIS A 298 5.29 -19.45 -5.50
C HIS A 298 5.59 -17.97 -5.77
N ILE A 299 4.54 -17.19 -6.11
CA ILE A 299 4.57 -15.72 -6.09
C ILE A 299 4.04 -15.27 -4.72
N PRO A 300 4.87 -14.64 -3.87
CA PRO A 300 4.48 -14.20 -2.53
C PRO A 300 3.28 -13.23 -2.50
N GLU A 301 2.64 -13.16 -1.33
CA GLU A 301 1.52 -12.25 -1.10
C GLU A 301 1.85 -10.82 -1.52
N GLY A 302 1.00 -10.23 -2.35
CA GLY A 302 1.11 -8.84 -2.77
C GLY A 302 2.42 -8.47 -3.48
N LEU A 303 3.22 -9.43 -3.98
CA LEU A 303 4.57 -9.16 -4.48
C LEU A 303 4.60 -7.97 -5.46
N PHE A 304 3.63 -7.89 -6.37
CA PHE A 304 3.48 -6.85 -7.39
C PHE A 304 2.25 -5.97 -7.20
N ALA A 305 1.64 -5.97 -6.00
CA ALA A 305 0.40 -5.22 -5.76
C ALA A 305 0.56 -3.72 -6.05
N GLY A 306 -0.27 -3.16 -6.92
CA GLY A 306 -0.23 -1.74 -7.31
C GLY A 306 0.98 -1.35 -8.16
N SER A 307 1.78 -2.31 -8.62
CA SER A 307 2.93 -2.04 -9.47
C SER A 307 2.52 -1.77 -10.93
N ARG A 308 3.48 -1.31 -11.74
CA ARG A 308 3.30 -1.04 -13.18
C ARG A 308 3.63 -2.21 -14.09
N ILE A 309 3.65 -3.44 -13.56
CA ILE A 309 4.02 -4.63 -14.32
C ILE A 309 3.15 -4.72 -15.56
N LYS A 310 3.82 -4.88 -16.70
CA LYS A 310 3.25 -5.04 -18.02
C LYS A 310 3.59 -6.41 -18.59
N ASN A 311 4.87 -6.79 -18.56
CA ASN A 311 5.33 -8.09 -19.03
C ASN A 311 5.93 -8.86 -17.86
N ILE A 312 5.40 -10.06 -17.61
CA ILE A 312 5.94 -10.96 -16.59
C ILE A 312 6.14 -12.36 -17.15
N THR A 313 7.32 -12.94 -16.89
CA THR A 313 7.61 -14.33 -17.21
C THR A 313 7.60 -15.16 -15.94
N LEU A 314 6.67 -16.12 -15.85
CA LEU A 314 6.55 -17.06 -14.73
C LEU A 314 7.36 -18.34 -15.02
N PRO A 315 8.06 -18.92 -14.03
CA PRO A 315 8.83 -20.14 -14.23
C PRO A 315 7.91 -21.36 -14.26
N SER A 316 8.32 -22.39 -15.00
CA SER A 316 7.54 -23.64 -15.14
C SER A 316 7.37 -24.43 -13.83
N GLY A 317 8.26 -24.22 -12.85
CA GLY A 317 8.19 -24.81 -11.51
C GLY A 317 7.27 -24.07 -10.53
N LEU A 318 6.64 -22.98 -10.95
CA LEU A 318 5.70 -22.22 -10.13
C LEU A 318 4.42 -23.03 -9.89
N THR A 319 4.01 -23.14 -8.63
CA THR A 319 2.85 -23.91 -8.19
C THR A 319 1.77 -23.06 -7.53
N HIS A 320 2.10 -21.88 -7.01
CA HIS A 320 1.14 -21.03 -6.29
C HIS A 320 1.30 -19.55 -6.69
N ILE A 321 0.19 -18.85 -6.91
CA ILE A 321 0.12 -17.39 -6.89
C ILE A 321 -0.64 -17.01 -5.63
N GLU A 322 0.02 -16.32 -4.69
CA GLU A 322 -0.59 -16.01 -3.39
C GLU A 322 -1.56 -14.82 -3.49
N ARG A 323 -2.24 -14.57 -2.36
CA ARG A 323 -3.19 -13.46 -2.19
C ARG A 323 -2.61 -12.12 -2.68
N ASN A 324 -3.43 -11.31 -3.34
CA ASN A 324 -3.09 -9.95 -3.81
C ASN A 324 -1.86 -9.85 -4.75
N ALA A 325 -1.27 -10.95 -5.21
CA ALA A 325 0.04 -10.96 -5.88
C ALA A 325 0.17 -9.93 -7.02
N PHE A 326 -0.88 -9.77 -7.83
CA PHE A 326 -1.01 -8.82 -8.94
C PHE A 326 -2.18 -7.85 -8.75
N SER A 327 -2.67 -7.67 -7.51
CA SER A 327 -3.78 -6.76 -7.26
C SER A 327 -3.40 -5.33 -7.65
N GLY A 328 -4.18 -4.66 -8.49
CA GLY A 328 -3.92 -3.27 -8.88
C GLY A 328 -2.81 -3.10 -9.91
N THR A 329 -2.39 -4.15 -10.62
CA THR A 329 -1.44 -4.01 -11.74
C THR A 329 -2.14 -3.42 -12.95
N VAL A 330 -1.94 -2.11 -13.17
CA VAL A 330 -2.70 -1.31 -14.14
C VAL A 330 -2.19 -1.38 -15.58
N ASN A 331 -1.10 -2.10 -15.83
CA ASN A 331 -0.53 -2.29 -17.17
C ASN A 331 -0.47 -3.76 -17.58
N LEU A 332 -0.88 -4.68 -16.71
CA LEU A 332 -0.83 -6.12 -16.96
C LEU A 332 -2.05 -6.50 -17.80
N GLU A 333 -1.88 -6.55 -19.12
CA GLU A 333 -2.96 -6.88 -20.07
C GLU A 333 -3.12 -8.40 -20.25
N GLN A 334 -2.03 -9.15 -20.17
CA GLN A 334 -1.99 -10.61 -20.37
C GLN A 334 -0.98 -11.26 -19.43
N ILE A 335 -1.24 -12.52 -19.06
CA ILE A 335 -0.30 -13.35 -18.29
C ILE A 335 -0.43 -14.81 -18.71
N GLU A 336 0.69 -15.45 -19.01
CA GLU A 336 0.72 -16.89 -19.27
C GLU A 336 0.92 -17.64 -17.95
N LEU A 337 -0.06 -18.46 -17.57
CA LEU A 337 0.02 -19.28 -16.37
C LEU A 337 0.79 -20.58 -16.64
N PRO A 338 1.71 -21.00 -15.75
CA PRO A 338 2.51 -22.21 -15.95
C PRO A 338 1.66 -23.47 -15.76
N LEU A 339 1.89 -24.49 -16.60
CA LEU A 339 1.13 -25.76 -16.62
C LEU A 339 1.14 -26.57 -15.30
N GLY A 340 2.04 -26.23 -14.36
CA GLY A 340 2.13 -26.86 -13.03
C GLY A 340 1.45 -26.05 -11.92
N LEU A 341 0.78 -24.94 -12.25
CA LEU A 341 0.14 -24.07 -11.27
C LEU A 341 -1.04 -24.77 -10.59
N LEU A 342 -1.03 -24.83 -9.26
CA LEU A 342 -2.04 -25.52 -8.45
C LEU A 342 -3.09 -24.55 -7.88
N SER A 343 -2.71 -23.30 -7.58
CA SER A 343 -3.61 -22.36 -6.91
C SER A 343 -3.39 -20.90 -7.30
N ILE A 344 -4.50 -20.15 -7.34
CA ILE A 344 -4.53 -18.68 -7.42
C ILE A 344 -5.24 -18.15 -6.17
N GLY A 345 -4.54 -17.36 -5.37
CA GLY A 345 -5.01 -16.85 -4.07
C GLY A 345 -6.01 -15.71 -4.17
N ASP A 346 -6.59 -15.35 -3.03
CA ASP A 346 -7.62 -14.31 -2.94
C ASP A 346 -7.17 -12.98 -3.56
N HIS A 347 -8.04 -12.34 -4.34
CA HIS A 347 -7.78 -11.03 -4.95
C HIS A 347 -6.48 -10.97 -5.77
N ALA A 348 -5.93 -12.11 -6.21
CA ALA A 348 -4.63 -12.16 -6.87
C ALA A 348 -4.55 -11.21 -8.07
N PHE A 349 -5.65 -10.99 -8.79
CA PHE A 349 -5.75 -10.09 -9.95
C PHE A 349 -6.78 -8.97 -9.75
N ALA A 350 -7.21 -8.70 -8.52
CA ALA A 350 -8.23 -7.68 -8.27
C ALA A 350 -7.74 -6.28 -8.69
N ASN A 351 -8.60 -5.47 -9.30
CA ASN A 351 -8.28 -4.12 -9.81
C ASN A 351 -7.14 -4.10 -10.84
N SER A 352 -6.81 -5.23 -11.46
CA SER A 352 -5.83 -5.29 -12.55
C SER A 352 -6.48 -4.95 -13.89
N THR A 353 -5.68 -4.84 -14.94
CA THR A 353 -6.13 -4.56 -16.31
C THR A 353 -6.05 -5.78 -17.23
N ILE A 354 -5.99 -6.98 -16.66
CA ILE A 354 -5.91 -8.21 -17.45
C ILE A 354 -7.16 -8.36 -18.31
N GLU A 355 -6.97 -8.64 -19.60
CA GLU A 355 -8.06 -8.73 -20.58
C GLU A 355 -8.64 -10.14 -20.68
N SER A 356 -7.80 -11.16 -20.53
CA SER A 356 -8.22 -12.57 -20.54
C SER A 356 -7.29 -13.41 -19.67
N LEU A 357 -7.82 -14.52 -19.13
CA LEU A 357 -7.02 -15.50 -18.40
C LEU A 357 -7.39 -16.93 -18.78
N GLU A 358 -6.38 -17.73 -19.12
CA GLU A 358 -6.51 -19.17 -19.33
C GLU A 358 -5.87 -19.92 -18.15
N MET A 359 -6.68 -20.66 -17.39
CA MET A 359 -6.19 -21.49 -16.29
C MET A 359 -5.80 -22.88 -16.81
N PRO A 360 -4.60 -23.39 -16.49
CA PRO A 360 -4.28 -24.78 -16.78
C PRO A 360 -5.09 -25.73 -15.89
N ASP A 361 -5.41 -26.93 -16.39
CA ASP A 361 -6.17 -27.98 -15.66
C ASP A 361 -5.51 -28.44 -14.34
N SER A 362 -4.26 -28.07 -14.10
CA SER A 362 -3.58 -28.30 -12.81
C SER A 362 -4.12 -27.42 -11.68
N VAL A 363 -4.81 -26.31 -12.00
CA VAL A 363 -5.35 -25.38 -10.99
C VAL A 363 -6.55 -26.03 -10.32
N VAL A 364 -6.42 -26.29 -9.02
CA VAL A 364 -7.47 -26.91 -8.18
C VAL A 364 -8.06 -25.94 -7.16
N TYR A 365 -7.49 -24.74 -7.03
CA TYR A 365 -7.96 -23.71 -6.12
C TYR A 365 -7.97 -22.33 -6.77
N LEU A 366 -9.10 -21.63 -6.62
CA LEU A 366 -9.29 -20.24 -6.99
C LEU A 366 -9.82 -19.49 -5.77
N GLY A 367 -9.14 -18.41 -5.39
CA GLY A 367 -9.46 -17.63 -4.19
C GLY A 367 -10.67 -16.73 -4.35
N ARG A 368 -11.07 -16.12 -3.24
CA ARG A 368 -12.13 -15.10 -3.19
C ARG A 368 -11.72 -13.85 -3.97
N GLY A 369 -12.64 -13.31 -4.77
CA GLY A 369 -12.51 -12.00 -5.39
C GLY A 369 -11.35 -11.85 -6.36
N VAL A 370 -10.92 -12.94 -7.00
CA VAL A 370 -9.70 -12.97 -7.83
C VAL A 370 -9.71 -11.91 -8.94
N PHE A 371 -10.88 -11.57 -9.50
CA PHE A 371 -11.03 -10.54 -10.54
C PHE A 371 -11.97 -9.39 -10.14
N VAL A 372 -12.07 -9.08 -8.85
CA VAL A 372 -12.85 -7.93 -8.36
C VAL A 372 -12.37 -6.66 -9.04
N ASN A 373 -13.28 -5.86 -9.59
CA ASN A 373 -13.01 -4.59 -10.27
C ASN A 373 -11.96 -4.70 -11.40
N THR A 374 -11.80 -5.87 -12.01
CA THR A 374 -10.95 -6.04 -13.18
C THR A 374 -11.72 -5.58 -14.41
N PHE A 375 -11.72 -4.27 -14.66
CA PHE A 375 -12.63 -3.63 -15.62
C PHE A 375 -12.36 -3.99 -17.09
N SER A 376 -11.17 -4.49 -17.43
CA SER A 376 -10.78 -4.86 -18.80
C SER A 376 -11.04 -6.33 -19.13
N LEU A 377 -11.34 -7.17 -18.14
CA LEU A 377 -11.44 -8.61 -18.32
C LEU A 377 -12.70 -8.97 -19.12
N THR A 378 -12.53 -9.61 -20.26
CA THR A 378 -13.61 -10.04 -21.16
C THR A 378 -13.85 -11.55 -21.13
N GLU A 379 -12.86 -12.35 -20.73
CA GLU A 379 -12.95 -13.81 -20.78
C GLU A 379 -12.09 -14.49 -19.71
N VAL A 380 -12.62 -15.54 -19.08
CA VAL A 380 -11.85 -16.44 -18.20
C VAL A 380 -12.17 -17.88 -18.55
N GLN A 381 -11.13 -18.63 -18.92
CA GLN A 381 -11.20 -20.07 -19.12
C GLN A 381 -10.79 -20.78 -17.81
N PHE A 382 -11.77 -21.39 -17.15
CA PHE A 382 -11.58 -22.09 -15.89
C PHE A 382 -10.94 -23.47 -16.09
N SER A 383 -10.11 -23.87 -15.14
CA SER A 383 -9.70 -25.28 -15.00
C SER A 383 -10.90 -26.16 -14.74
N ASN A 384 -10.94 -27.34 -15.36
CA ASN A 384 -12.00 -28.34 -15.15
C ASN A 384 -12.06 -28.93 -13.72
N GLN A 385 -11.07 -28.62 -12.88
CA GLN A 385 -11.04 -29.01 -11.46
C GLN A 385 -11.73 -28.00 -10.54
N ILE A 386 -12.11 -26.82 -11.05
CA ILE A 386 -12.83 -25.80 -10.29
C ILE A 386 -14.32 -26.07 -10.43
N HIS A 387 -14.98 -26.46 -9.34
CA HIS A 387 -16.43 -26.72 -9.31
C HIS A 387 -17.26 -25.58 -8.72
N LYS A 388 -16.60 -24.53 -8.22
CA LYS A 388 -17.26 -23.34 -7.65
C LYS A 388 -16.64 -22.09 -8.24
N ILE A 389 -17.47 -21.15 -8.70
CA ILE A 389 -17.05 -19.76 -8.89
C ILE A 389 -16.97 -19.12 -7.49
N PRO A 390 -15.79 -18.74 -6.99
CA PRO A 390 -15.66 -18.18 -5.64
C PRO A 390 -16.44 -16.89 -5.43
N ASP A 391 -16.61 -16.52 -4.16
CA ASP A 391 -17.28 -15.29 -3.79
C ASP A 391 -16.56 -14.07 -4.42
N GLU A 392 -17.34 -13.10 -4.89
CA GLU A 392 -16.89 -11.84 -5.50
C GLU A 392 -16.04 -11.98 -6.80
N THR A 393 -15.93 -13.17 -7.39
CA THR A 393 -14.97 -13.44 -8.49
C THR A 393 -14.94 -12.38 -9.58
N PHE A 394 -16.10 -11.96 -10.10
CA PHE A 394 -16.25 -10.96 -11.15
C PHE A 394 -16.91 -9.66 -10.65
N ARG A 395 -16.97 -9.44 -9.34
CA ARG A 395 -17.66 -8.28 -8.77
C ARG A 395 -17.12 -6.98 -9.35
N GLY A 396 -18.00 -6.12 -9.85
CA GLY A 396 -17.64 -4.83 -10.43
C GLY A 396 -16.97 -4.90 -11.80
N ASN A 397 -16.97 -6.05 -12.50
CA ASN A 397 -16.44 -6.13 -13.86
C ASN A 397 -17.33 -5.38 -14.87
N TYR A 398 -16.72 -4.56 -15.74
CA TYR A 398 -17.43 -3.72 -16.72
C TYR A 398 -17.16 -4.10 -18.19
N ALA A 399 -16.58 -5.27 -18.45
CA ALA A 399 -16.17 -5.68 -19.79
C ALA A 399 -16.90 -6.95 -20.29
N ILE A 400 -17.20 -7.89 -19.40
CA ILE A 400 -17.98 -9.09 -19.74
C ILE A 400 -19.42 -8.66 -20.04
N GLN A 401 -19.86 -8.88 -21.28
CA GLN A 401 -21.23 -8.60 -21.73
C GLN A 401 -22.13 -9.84 -21.67
N HIS A 402 -21.57 -11.00 -22.00
CA HIS A 402 -22.25 -12.27 -21.95
C HIS A 402 -21.35 -13.26 -21.20
N TYR A 403 -21.94 -14.10 -20.36
CA TYR A 403 -21.20 -15.11 -19.62
C TYR A 403 -21.92 -16.45 -19.66
N GLU A 404 -21.27 -17.47 -20.19
CA GLU A 404 -21.73 -18.86 -20.14
C GLU A 404 -21.05 -19.56 -18.96
N VAL A 405 -21.82 -19.98 -17.96
CA VAL A 405 -21.27 -20.72 -16.83
C VAL A 405 -20.85 -22.13 -17.30
N PRO A 406 -19.58 -22.55 -17.15
CA PRO A 406 -19.14 -23.86 -17.61
C PRO A 406 -19.86 -25.01 -16.89
N SER A 407 -20.31 -26.03 -17.63
CA SER A 407 -21.10 -27.16 -17.11
C SER A 407 -20.54 -27.90 -15.87
N PHE A 408 -19.22 -27.85 -15.66
CA PHE A 408 -18.56 -28.48 -14.50
C PHE A 408 -18.59 -27.62 -13.22
N ILE A 409 -19.05 -26.37 -13.31
CA ILE A 409 -19.31 -25.48 -12.18
C ILE A 409 -20.67 -25.83 -11.59
N THR A 410 -20.70 -26.26 -10.34
CA THR A 410 -21.92 -26.64 -9.64
C THR A 410 -22.33 -25.63 -8.57
N GLU A 411 -21.49 -24.64 -8.26
CA GLU A 411 -21.75 -23.63 -7.24
C GLU A 411 -21.29 -22.23 -7.67
N ILE A 412 -22.10 -21.22 -7.38
CA ILE A 412 -21.77 -19.81 -7.55
C ILE A 412 -21.71 -19.14 -6.18
N GLY A 413 -20.59 -18.51 -5.86
CA GLY A 413 -20.35 -17.83 -4.58
C GLY A 413 -21.12 -16.53 -4.40
N ASN A 414 -21.06 -15.99 -3.19
CA ASN A 414 -21.72 -14.72 -2.85
C ASN A 414 -21.14 -13.57 -3.67
N GLU A 415 -21.99 -12.68 -4.16
CA GLU A 415 -21.62 -11.50 -4.97
C GLU A 415 -20.73 -11.82 -6.20
N ALA A 416 -20.70 -13.08 -6.67
CA ALA A 416 -19.76 -13.52 -7.70
C ALA A 416 -19.86 -12.72 -9.01
N PHE A 417 -21.07 -12.29 -9.37
CA PHE A 417 -21.36 -11.46 -10.54
C PHE A 417 -22.03 -10.13 -10.13
N SER A 418 -21.76 -9.63 -8.91
CA SER A 418 -22.38 -8.39 -8.40
C SER A 418 -21.78 -7.16 -9.08
N GLY A 419 -22.60 -6.19 -9.46
CA GLY A 419 -22.14 -4.93 -10.03
C GLY A 419 -21.54 -5.04 -11.44
N MET A 420 -21.85 -6.09 -12.20
CA MET A 420 -21.40 -6.23 -13.58
C MET A 420 -22.25 -5.40 -14.53
N HIS A 421 -22.00 -4.09 -14.58
CA HIS A 421 -22.86 -3.14 -15.30
C HIS A 421 -22.91 -3.34 -16.83
N ALA A 422 -21.94 -4.05 -17.41
CA ALA A 422 -21.92 -4.39 -18.83
C ALA A 422 -22.59 -5.74 -19.17
N LEU A 423 -22.85 -6.58 -18.15
CA LEU A 423 -23.44 -7.90 -18.32
C LEU A 423 -24.89 -7.78 -18.77
N THR A 424 -25.18 -8.17 -20.01
CA THR A 424 -26.53 -8.13 -20.60
C THR A 424 -27.23 -9.49 -20.54
N SER A 425 -26.48 -10.59 -20.45
CA SER A 425 -27.01 -11.95 -20.36
C SER A 425 -26.03 -12.87 -19.63
N ILE A 426 -26.56 -13.85 -18.92
CA ILE A 426 -25.79 -14.91 -18.27
C ILE A 426 -26.54 -16.24 -18.43
N ASP A 427 -25.84 -17.26 -18.91
CA ASP A 427 -26.40 -18.59 -19.12
C ASP A 427 -26.07 -19.47 -17.91
N LEU A 428 -27.11 -19.79 -17.14
CA LEU A 428 -27.06 -20.69 -15.99
C LEU A 428 -27.59 -22.08 -16.41
N HIS A 429 -26.90 -23.16 -16.02
CA HIS A 429 -27.29 -24.53 -16.37
C HIS A 429 -27.78 -25.33 -15.15
N ASP A 430 -28.57 -26.38 -15.41
CA ASP A 430 -29.23 -27.24 -14.39
C ASP A 430 -28.31 -28.05 -13.47
N GLN A 431 -26.98 -27.97 -13.64
CA GLN A 431 -26.03 -28.62 -12.73
C GLN A 431 -25.61 -27.70 -11.57
N ILE A 432 -25.99 -26.42 -11.62
CA ILE A 432 -25.71 -25.43 -10.56
C ILE A 432 -26.64 -25.72 -9.38
N GLY A 433 -26.12 -26.28 -8.30
CA GLY A 433 -26.88 -26.61 -7.08
C GLY A 433 -27.05 -25.46 -6.10
N TRP A 434 -26.22 -24.41 -6.20
CA TRP A 434 -26.24 -23.28 -5.27
C TRP A 434 -25.81 -21.98 -5.94
N ILE A 435 -26.55 -20.90 -5.66
CA ILE A 435 -26.21 -19.52 -6.05
C ILE A 435 -26.23 -18.66 -4.78
N GLY A 436 -25.08 -18.07 -4.47
CA GLY A 436 -24.86 -17.31 -3.26
C GLY A 436 -25.67 -16.01 -3.15
N GLU A 437 -25.62 -15.43 -1.95
CA GLU A 437 -26.23 -14.14 -1.63
C GLU A 437 -25.70 -13.03 -2.54
N GLY A 438 -26.60 -12.20 -3.07
CA GLY A 438 -26.24 -11.06 -3.93
C GLY A 438 -25.49 -11.44 -5.21
N ALA A 439 -25.46 -12.72 -5.62
CA ALA A 439 -24.62 -13.18 -6.71
C ALA A 439 -24.85 -12.42 -8.03
N LEU A 440 -26.08 -11.97 -8.29
CA LEU A 440 -26.48 -11.23 -9.48
C LEU A 440 -27.02 -9.81 -9.14
N SER A 441 -26.61 -9.25 -8.01
CA SER A 441 -27.01 -7.92 -7.55
C SER A 441 -26.36 -6.79 -8.36
N ASN A 442 -27.03 -5.65 -8.44
CA ASN A 442 -26.57 -4.40 -9.06
C ASN A 442 -26.10 -4.59 -10.52
N ASN A 443 -26.73 -5.51 -11.25
CA ASN A 443 -26.44 -5.75 -12.66
C ASN A 443 -27.30 -4.85 -13.54
N LEU A 444 -26.77 -3.66 -13.78
CA LEU A 444 -27.46 -2.61 -14.54
C LEU A 444 -27.56 -2.91 -16.04
N GLY A 445 -26.85 -3.91 -16.57
CA GLY A 445 -26.96 -4.32 -17.98
C GLY A 445 -27.99 -5.42 -18.23
N LEU A 446 -28.32 -6.21 -17.21
CA LEU A 446 -29.09 -7.45 -17.34
C LEU A 446 -30.57 -7.15 -17.58
N THR A 447 -31.16 -7.75 -18.60
CA THR A 447 -32.58 -7.54 -18.98
C THR A 447 -33.47 -8.74 -18.69
N GLU A 448 -32.89 -9.93 -18.70
CA GLU A 448 -33.61 -11.18 -18.44
C GLU A 448 -32.71 -12.16 -17.69
N ILE A 449 -33.32 -13.09 -16.96
CA ILE A 449 -32.61 -14.16 -16.26
C ILE A 449 -33.48 -15.41 -16.19
N VAL A 450 -32.87 -16.55 -16.48
CA VAL A 450 -33.47 -17.87 -16.34
C VAL A 450 -32.71 -18.63 -15.26
N PHE A 451 -33.38 -18.96 -14.17
CA PHE A 451 -32.75 -19.72 -13.07
C PHE A 451 -32.76 -21.23 -13.35
N PRO A 452 -31.71 -21.96 -12.95
CA PRO A 452 -31.65 -23.42 -13.10
C PRO A 452 -32.80 -24.14 -12.38
N SER A 453 -33.32 -25.20 -13.01
CA SER A 453 -34.53 -25.92 -12.55
C SER A 453 -34.41 -26.57 -11.17
N ASN A 454 -33.18 -26.83 -10.72
CA ASN A 454 -32.85 -27.47 -9.45
C ASN A 454 -32.67 -26.49 -8.28
N ILE A 455 -32.74 -25.19 -8.51
CA ILE A 455 -32.65 -24.17 -7.46
C ILE A 455 -33.95 -24.17 -6.63
N LEU A 456 -33.81 -24.47 -5.34
CA LEU A 456 -34.94 -24.50 -4.38
C LEU A 456 -35.02 -23.21 -3.54
N ASP A 457 -33.96 -22.42 -3.54
CA ASP A 457 -33.81 -21.25 -2.68
C ASP A 457 -33.11 -20.13 -3.47
N LEU A 458 -33.80 -19.00 -3.67
CA LEU A 458 -33.16 -17.77 -4.08
C LEU A 458 -32.63 -17.04 -2.85
N SER A 459 -31.31 -17.02 -2.71
CA SER A 459 -30.59 -16.33 -1.65
C SER A 459 -30.98 -14.86 -1.53
N ASP A 460 -30.67 -14.27 -0.38
CA ASP A 460 -30.93 -12.85 -0.12
C ASP A 460 -30.17 -11.98 -1.15
N GLU A 461 -30.73 -10.82 -1.47
CA GLU A 461 -30.20 -9.83 -2.42
C GLU A 461 -29.95 -10.33 -3.86
N MET A 462 -30.46 -11.51 -4.25
CA MET A 462 -30.13 -12.21 -5.52
C MET A 462 -30.03 -11.29 -6.75
N LEU A 463 -31.05 -10.46 -7.01
CA LEU A 463 -31.12 -9.49 -8.11
C LEU A 463 -31.30 -8.04 -7.59
N ARG A 464 -30.91 -7.76 -6.35
CA ARG A 464 -31.08 -6.44 -5.72
C ARG A 464 -30.46 -5.34 -6.59
N ASP A 465 -31.19 -4.27 -6.83
CA ASP A 465 -30.80 -3.09 -7.62
C ASP A 465 -30.46 -3.37 -9.12
N SER A 466 -30.79 -4.56 -9.64
CA SER A 466 -30.64 -4.91 -11.07
C SER A 466 -31.77 -4.31 -11.93
N SER A 467 -31.84 -2.98 -11.92
CA SER A 467 -32.99 -2.16 -12.34
C SER A 467 -33.46 -2.31 -13.78
N ASN A 468 -32.68 -2.92 -14.68
CA ASN A 468 -33.03 -3.08 -16.09
C ASN A 468 -33.70 -4.41 -16.44
N ILE A 469 -33.87 -5.31 -15.45
CA ILE A 469 -34.54 -6.60 -15.66
C ILE A 469 -36.03 -6.38 -15.95
N THR A 470 -36.49 -6.96 -17.05
CA THR A 470 -37.89 -6.98 -17.49
C THR A 470 -38.51 -8.38 -17.44
N SER A 471 -37.71 -9.44 -17.35
CA SER A 471 -38.18 -10.83 -17.27
C SER A 471 -37.35 -11.65 -16.29
N VAL A 472 -38.01 -12.45 -15.45
CA VAL A 472 -37.38 -13.40 -14.52
C VAL A 472 -38.12 -14.73 -14.63
N GLU A 473 -37.43 -15.77 -15.07
CA GLU A 473 -37.96 -17.14 -15.08
C GLU A 473 -37.50 -17.88 -13.83
N LEU A 474 -38.44 -18.15 -12.92
CA LEU A 474 -38.21 -18.87 -11.67
C LEU A 474 -38.39 -20.38 -11.85
N PRO A 475 -37.62 -21.22 -11.13
CA PRO A 475 -37.74 -22.66 -11.25
C PRO A 475 -39.01 -23.17 -10.56
N GLU A 476 -39.70 -24.13 -11.19
CA GLU A 476 -40.97 -24.68 -10.67
C GLU A 476 -40.85 -25.33 -9.27
N GLY A 477 -39.63 -25.73 -8.87
CA GLY A 477 -39.34 -26.31 -7.56
C GLY A 477 -39.04 -25.28 -6.45
N LEU A 478 -39.09 -23.98 -6.74
CA LEU A 478 -38.66 -22.93 -5.81
C LEU A 478 -39.48 -22.90 -4.51
N ILE A 479 -38.80 -22.96 -3.36
CA ILE A 479 -39.42 -22.97 -2.03
C ILE A 479 -39.34 -21.59 -1.37
N ARG A 480 -38.23 -20.86 -1.55
CA ARG A 480 -37.96 -19.59 -0.87
C ARG A 480 -37.48 -18.51 -1.83
N ILE A 481 -38.04 -17.32 -1.67
CA ILE A 481 -37.49 -16.05 -2.19
C ILE A 481 -36.90 -15.28 -1.02
N GLY A 482 -35.59 -14.99 -1.08
CA GLY A 482 -34.84 -14.34 -0.02
C GLY A 482 -35.19 -12.87 0.25
N ASN A 483 -34.61 -12.33 1.31
CA ASN A 483 -34.77 -10.90 1.63
C ASN A 483 -34.17 -10.06 0.52
N GLN A 484 -34.85 -8.97 0.12
CA GLN A 484 -34.39 -8.05 -0.92
C GLN A 484 -34.07 -8.71 -2.29
N ALA A 485 -34.50 -9.95 -2.54
CA ALA A 485 -34.10 -10.72 -3.71
C ALA A 485 -34.41 -10.03 -5.05
N PHE A 486 -35.51 -9.26 -5.12
CA PHE A 486 -35.94 -8.47 -6.27
C PHE A 486 -36.12 -6.99 -5.91
N MET A 487 -35.45 -6.51 -4.85
CA MET A 487 -35.49 -5.11 -4.47
C MET A 487 -34.92 -4.25 -5.61
N GLY A 488 -35.61 -3.17 -5.98
CA GLY A 488 -35.11 -2.22 -6.98
C GLY A 488 -35.19 -2.71 -8.43
N LEU A 489 -35.95 -3.77 -8.74
CA LEU A 489 -36.27 -4.15 -10.11
C LEU A 489 -37.26 -3.16 -10.74
N THR A 490 -36.79 -1.94 -11.04
CA THR A 490 -37.70 -0.83 -11.40
C THR A 490 -38.41 -0.99 -12.75
N LYS A 491 -38.03 -1.97 -13.58
CA LYS A 491 -38.62 -2.27 -14.90
C LYS A 491 -39.39 -3.59 -15.00
N ILE A 492 -39.45 -4.39 -13.93
CA ILE A 492 -40.26 -5.61 -13.94
C ILE A 492 -41.75 -5.21 -13.95
N GLU A 493 -42.52 -5.70 -14.93
CA GLU A 493 -43.96 -5.40 -15.03
C GLU A 493 -44.83 -6.52 -14.43
N ASN A 494 -44.37 -7.77 -14.55
CA ASN A 494 -45.02 -8.96 -14.02
C ASN A 494 -43.96 -10.00 -13.66
N ILE A 495 -44.29 -10.88 -12.71
CA ILE A 495 -43.46 -12.02 -12.34
C ILE A 495 -44.36 -13.19 -11.92
N SER A 496 -44.09 -14.38 -12.45
CA SER A 496 -44.80 -15.60 -12.10
C SER A 496 -44.11 -16.27 -10.92
N ILE A 497 -44.79 -16.35 -9.77
CA ILE A 497 -44.27 -17.03 -8.58
C ILE A 497 -44.71 -18.51 -8.60
N PRO A 498 -43.78 -19.48 -8.57
CA PRO A 498 -44.11 -20.89 -8.57
C PRO A 498 -45.00 -21.31 -7.39
N SER A 499 -45.93 -22.24 -7.62
CA SER A 499 -46.89 -22.70 -6.61
C SER A 499 -46.26 -23.39 -5.39
N THR A 500 -44.99 -23.79 -5.52
CA THR A 500 -44.15 -24.43 -4.50
C THR A 500 -43.57 -23.45 -3.48
N VAL A 501 -43.61 -22.15 -3.75
CA VAL A 501 -43.05 -21.12 -2.87
C VAL A 501 -43.84 -21.06 -1.56
N VAL A 502 -43.12 -21.14 -0.44
CA VAL A 502 -43.67 -21.10 0.93
C VAL A 502 -43.35 -19.78 1.62
N THR A 503 -42.24 -19.13 1.26
CA THR A 503 -41.69 -17.96 1.95
C THR A 503 -41.24 -16.91 0.95
N ILE A 504 -41.75 -15.68 1.11
CA ILE A 504 -41.25 -14.47 0.43
C ILE A 504 -40.66 -13.55 1.50
N GLY A 505 -39.37 -13.26 1.36
CA GLY A 505 -38.57 -12.50 2.33
C GLY A 505 -39.01 -11.05 2.52
N SER A 506 -38.41 -10.39 3.52
CA SER A 506 -38.63 -8.97 3.75
C SER A 506 -38.03 -8.16 2.60
N GLN A 507 -38.71 -7.09 2.21
CA GLN A 507 -38.27 -6.19 1.13
C GLN A 507 -38.09 -6.89 -0.24
N ALA A 508 -38.61 -8.11 -0.41
CA ALA A 508 -38.33 -8.94 -1.59
C ALA A 508 -38.65 -8.23 -2.91
N PHE A 509 -39.73 -7.45 -2.99
CA PHE A 509 -40.10 -6.64 -4.16
C PHE A 509 -40.12 -5.13 -3.82
N GLU A 510 -39.38 -4.68 -2.80
CA GLU A 510 -39.32 -3.26 -2.46
C GLU A 510 -38.80 -2.44 -3.66
N GLU A 511 -39.47 -1.33 -3.97
CA GLU A 511 -39.15 -0.46 -5.12
C GLU A 511 -39.23 -1.14 -6.51
N ALA A 512 -39.97 -2.24 -6.67
CA ALA A 512 -40.38 -2.76 -7.98
C ALA A 512 -41.43 -1.85 -8.63
N ARG A 513 -41.03 -0.62 -8.96
CA ARG A 513 -41.95 0.49 -9.29
C ARG A 513 -42.81 0.29 -10.53
N SER A 514 -42.46 -0.62 -11.43
CA SER A 514 -43.24 -0.93 -12.64
C SER A 514 -44.10 -2.19 -12.50
N LEU A 515 -44.02 -2.91 -11.35
CA LEU A 515 -44.75 -4.15 -11.15
C LEU A 515 -46.26 -3.85 -11.09
N GLU A 516 -47.01 -4.24 -12.12
CA GLU A 516 -48.45 -3.96 -12.22
C GLU A 516 -49.30 -5.03 -11.56
N GLU A 517 -48.90 -6.28 -11.69
CA GLU A 517 -49.59 -7.47 -11.19
C GLU A 517 -48.60 -8.49 -10.62
N ILE A 518 -49.01 -9.15 -9.54
CA ILE A 518 -48.29 -10.29 -8.98
C ILE A 518 -49.29 -11.27 -8.36
N ASN A 519 -49.17 -12.55 -8.74
CA ASN A 519 -49.96 -13.62 -8.15
C ASN A 519 -49.16 -14.29 -7.02
N ILE A 520 -49.64 -14.18 -5.78
CA ILE A 520 -49.02 -14.83 -4.63
C ILE A 520 -49.69 -16.20 -4.43
N PRO A 521 -48.95 -17.31 -4.53
CA PRO A 521 -49.54 -18.64 -4.40
C PRO A 521 -50.18 -18.90 -3.03
N GLU A 522 -51.27 -19.68 -2.99
CA GLU A 522 -51.96 -20.09 -1.74
C GLU A 522 -51.04 -20.85 -0.76
N GLY A 523 -49.94 -21.44 -1.24
CA GLY A 523 -48.95 -22.12 -0.42
C GLY A 523 -48.04 -21.20 0.40
N VAL A 524 -47.99 -19.90 0.10
CA VAL A 524 -47.11 -18.94 0.80
C VAL A 524 -47.63 -18.72 2.22
N THR A 525 -46.85 -19.08 3.22
CA THR A 525 -47.19 -18.92 4.65
C THR A 525 -46.54 -17.70 5.31
N PHE A 526 -45.54 -17.12 4.66
CA PHE A 526 -44.80 -15.97 5.17
C PHE A 526 -44.54 -14.95 4.07
N LEU A 527 -44.91 -13.71 4.35
CA LEU A 527 -44.66 -12.54 3.52
C LEU A 527 -44.01 -11.46 4.38
N GLY A 528 -42.73 -11.18 4.13
CA GLY A 528 -41.91 -10.32 4.97
C GLY A 528 -42.37 -8.85 4.99
N GLY A 529 -41.91 -8.12 6.00
CA GLY A 529 -42.15 -6.68 6.10
C GLY A 529 -41.60 -5.94 4.88
N ARG A 530 -42.27 -4.87 4.46
CA ARG A 530 -41.90 -4.07 3.27
C ARG A 530 -41.83 -4.83 1.94
N ALA A 531 -42.34 -6.07 1.85
CA ALA A 531 -42.18 -6.86 0.62
C ALA A 531 -42.69 -6.13 -0.63
N PHE A 532 -43.74 -5.30 -0.54
CA PHE A 532 -44.26 -4.45 -1.62
C PHE A 532 -44.19 -2.95 -1.28
N TYR A 533 -43.20 -2.54 -0.49
CA TYR A 533 -42.95 -1.13 -0.20
C TYR A 533 -42.64 -0.37 -1.50
N ASN A 534 -43.26 0.81 -1.69
CA ASN A 534 -43.01 1.69 -2.83
C ASN A 534 -43.20 0.99 -4.20
N ASN A 535 -44.22 0.12 -4.29
CA ASN A 535 -44.67 -0.51 -5.53
C ASN A 535 -45.73 0.38 -6.19
N ASP A 536 -45.27 1.47 -6.82
CA ASP A 536 -46.14 2.53 -7.35
C ASP A 536 -47.10 2.06 -8.45
N ALA A 537 -46.73 1.05 -9.25
CA ALA A 537 -47.55 0.56 -10.35
C ALA A 537 -48.52 -0.56 -9.99
N LEU A 538 -48.40 -1.17 -8.80
CA LEU A 538 -49.19 -2.33 -8.42
C LEU A 538 -50.66 -1.93 -8.27
N LYS A 539 -51.56 -2.53 -9.06
CA LYS A 539 -52.99 -2.17 -9.10
C LYS A 539 -53.84 -3.08 -8.22
N GLU A 540 -53.59 -4.37 -8.30
CA GLU A 540 -54.32 -5.40 -7.56
C GLU A 540 -53.40 -6.46 -6.98
N ILE A 541 -53.80 -7.03 -5.86
CA ILE A 541 -53.11 -8.20 -5.28
C ILE A 541 -54.09 -9.12 -4.55
N ILE A 542 -53.88 -10.42 -4.72
CA ILE A 542 -54.58 -11.47 -3.99
C ILE A 542 -53.62 -12.05 -2.96
N LEU A 543 -53.95 -11.89 -1.68
CA LEU A 543 -53.17 -12.46 -0.59
C LEU A 543 -53.67 -13.87 -0.24
N PRO A 544 -52.77 -14.82 0.00
CA PRO A 544 -53.14 -16.21 0.27
C PRO A 544 -53.79 -16.38 1.64
N ASN A 545 -54.73 -17.33 1.75
CA ASN A 545 -55.54 -17.52 2.97
C ASN A 545 -54.77 -18.00 4.21
N SER A 546 -53.56 -18.50 3.99
CA SER A 546 -52.59 -18.93 5.01
C SER A 546 -52.06 -17.78 5.87
N LEU A 547 -52.09 -16.54 5.38
CA LEU A 547 -51.54 -15.39 6.10
C LEU A 547 -52.46 -14.96 7.24
N THR A 548 -51.89 -14.78 8.42
CA THR A 548 -52.60 -14.32 9.62
C THR A 548 -52.32 -12.85 9.96
N VAL A 549 -51.33 -12.22 9.30
CA VAL A 549 -50.89 -10.86 9.55
C VAL A 549 -50.53 -10.16 8.24
N ILE A 550 -50.96 -8.91 8.07
CA ILE A 550 -50.36 -7.98 7.12
C ILE A 550 -49.14 -7.37 7.80
N SER A 551 -47.94 -7.73 7.33
CA SER A 551 -46.67 -7.31 7.94
C SER A 551 -46.46 -5.79 7.91
N ASP A 552 -45.55 -5.31 8.75
CA ASP A 552 -45.21 -3.89 8.84
C ASP A 552 -44.77 -3.33 7.48
N ASN A 553 -45.33 -2.18 7.09
CA ASN A 553 -45.06 -1.46 5.85
C ASN A 553 -45.30 -2.28 4.56
N LEU A 554 -46.06 -3.38 4.60
CA LEU A 554 -46.16 -4.32 3.47
C LEU A 554 -46.51 -3.63 2.14
N PHE A 555 -47.47 -2.71 2.15
CA PHE A 555 -47.95 -1.94 1.00
C PHE A 555 -47.82 -0.43 1.21
N ALA A 556 -46.89 -0.01 2.08
CA ALA A 556 -46.64 1.42 2.25
C ALA A 556 -46.14 2.02 0.93
N GLU A 557 -46.69 3.17 0.56
CA GLU A 557 -46.38 3.89 -0.68
C GLU A 557 -46.71 3.09 -1.97
N ALA A 558 -47.53 2.03 -1.90
CA ALA A 558 -48.10 1.40 -3.10
C ALA A 558 -49.24 2.26 -3.68
N ASN A 559 -48.86 3.33 -4.41
CA ASN A 559 -49.75 4.46 -4.69
C ASN A 559 -50.91 4.16 -5.67
N LEU A 560 -50.84 3.11 -6.48
CA LEU A 560 -51.92 2.71 -7.41
C LEU A 560 -52.72 1.48 -6.96
N LEU A 561 -52.37 0.89 -5.81
CA LEU A 561 -53.03 -0.31 -5.31
C LEU A 561 -54.45 0.01 -4.87
N ASP A 562 -55.45 -0.36 -5.69
CA ASP A 562 -56.85 -0.03 -5.45
C ASP A 562 -57.70 -1.22 -4.99
N THR A 563 -57.25 -2.45 -5.27
CA THR A 563 -57.98 -3.68 -5.00
C THR A 563 -57.08 -4.69 -4.28
N ILE A 564 -57.53 -5.18 -3.13
CA ILE A 564 -56.83 -6.19 -2.34
C ILE A 564 -57.81 -7.26 -1.89
N THR A 565 -57.48 -8.52 -2.16
CA THR A 565 -58.18 -9.66 -1.53
C THR A 565 -57.43 -10.05 -0.27
N LEU A 566 -58.07 -9.87 0.88
CA LEU A 566 -57.47 -10.17 2.19
C LEU A 566 -57.66 -11.65 2.59
N PRO A 567 -56.73 -12.23 3.38
CA PRO A 567 -56.86 -13.59 3.90
C PRO A 567 -58.04 -13.73 4.87
N ASN A 568 -58.78 -14.84 4.80
CA ASN A 568 -59.95 -15.07 5.68
C ASN A 568 -59.60 -15.31 7.16
N GLN A 569 -58.35 -15.58 7.50
CA GLN A 569 -57.87 -15.80 8.87
C GLN A 569 -56.97 -14.65 9.37
N LEU A 570 -57.07 -13.49 8.72
CA LEU A 570 -56.28 -12.32 9.06
C LEU A 570 -56.66 -11.81 10.46
N THR A 571 -55.68 -11.65 11.33
CA THR A 571 -55.88 -11.21 12.72
C THR A 571 -55.36 -9.80 12.98
N ARG A 572 -54.43 -9.32 12.16
CA ARG A 572 -53.71 -8.06 12.42
C ARG A 572 -53.30 -7.33 11.16
N ILE A 573 -53.48 -6.01 11.17
CA ILE A 573 -52.88 -5.07 10.22
C ILE A 573 -51.68 -4.42 10.90
N GLY A 574 -50.48 -4.64 10.37
CA GLY A 574 -49.22 -4.18 10.93
C GLY A 574 -48.96 -2.68 10.81
N LYS A 575 -47.88 -2.22 11.45
CA LYS A 575 -47.52 -0.80 11.49
C LYS A 575 -47.24 -0.28 10.09
N ASN A 576 -47.80 0.88 9.76
CA ASN A 576 -47.63 1.51 8.45
C ASN A 576 -48.04 0.63 7.26
N ALA A 577 -48.81 -0.46 7.44
CA ALA A 577 -49.08 -1.45 6.38
C ALA A 577 -49.56 -0.85 5.05
N PHE A 578 -50.38 0.20 5.11
CA PHE A 578 -50.93 0.98 4.00
C PHE A 578 -50.61 2.48 4.13
N ARG A 579 -49.49 2.82 4.78
CA ARG A 579 -49.04 4.21 4.91
C ARG A 579 -48.86 4.83 3.53
N GLU A 580 -49.36 6.05 3.34
CA GLU A 580 -49.28 6.80 2.08
C GLU A 580 -49.90 6.04 0.89
N ASN A 581 -50.78 5.05 1.13
CA ASN A 581 -51.45 4.35 0.04
C ASN A 581 -52.50 5.27 -0.60
N LYS A 582 -52.27 5.64 -1.86
CA LYS A 582 -53.14 6.56 -2.60
C LYS A 582 -54.06 5.85 -3.60
N GLY A 583 -54.07 4.52 -3.65
CA GLY A 583 -54.92 3.76 -4.57
C GLY A 583 -56.23 3.32 -3.91
N LEU A 584 -56.15 2.83 -2.68
CA LEU A 584 -57.27 2.21 -1.97
C LEU A 584 -58.41 3.20 -1.73
N LYS A 585 -59.62 2.82 -2.16
CA LYS A 585 -60.86 3.58 -1.94
C LYS A 585 -61.76 2.93 -0.90
N HIS A 586 -61.88 1.62 -0.96
CA HIS A 586 -62.74 0.84 -0.07
C HIS A 586 -61.96 -0.38 0.40
N LEU A 587 -62.09 -0.71 1.67
CA LEU A 587 -61.50 -1.92 2.22
C LEU A 587 -62.46 -2.55 3.23
N ILE A 588 -62.60 -3.87 3.16
CA ILE A 588 -63.38 -4.67 4.11
C ILE A 588 -62.41 -5.61 4.80
N LEU A 589 -62.18 -5.38 6.09
CA LEU A 589 -61.39 -6.27 6.94
C LEU A 589 -62.25 -7.47 7.36
N PRO A 590 -61.69 -8.69 7.39
CA PRO A 590 -62.37 -9.85 7.94
C PRO A 590 -62.73 -9.66 9.42
N ASP A 591 -63.82 -10.27 9.87
CA ASP A 591 -64.26 -10.27 11.28
C ASP A 591 -63.21 -10.82 12.25
N THR A 592 -62.21 -11.56 11.75
CA THR A 592 -61.11 -12.11 12.54
C THR A 592 -60.05 -11.07 12.92
N VAL A 593 -60.07 -9.88 12.33
CA VAL A 593 -59.07 -8.83 12.60
C VAL A 593 -59.35 -8.20 13.96
N THR A 594 -58.40 -8.32 14.88
CA THR A 594 -58.51 -7.78 16.25
C THR A 594 -57.66 -6.52 16.45
N VAL A 595 -56.64 -6.30 15.62
CA VAL A 595 -55.70 -5.17 15.77
C VAL A 595 -55.44 -4.48 14.44
N VAL A 596 -55.60 -3.15 14.45
CA VAL A 596 -55.05 -2.23 13.44
C VAL A 596 -53.96 -1.40 14.11
N ASP A 597 -52.71 -1.56 13.70
CA ASP A 597 -51.57 -0.93 14.35
C ASP A 597 -51.37 0.56 14.05
N GLU A 598 -50.38 1.14 14.75
CA GLU A 598 -49.89 2.49 14.57
C GLU A 598 -49.60 2.83 13.10
N PHE A 599 -50.12 3.97 12.64
CA PHE A 599 -49.98 4.49 11.27
C PHE A 599 -50.44 3.54 10.15
N ALA A 600 -51.19 2.46 10.44
CA ALA A 600 -51.54 1.43 9.46
C ALA A 600 -52.12 1.99 8.14
N PHE A 601 -52.98 3.01 8.21
CA PHE A 601 -53.57 3.73 7.07
C PHE A 601 -53.25 5.23 7.14
N PHE A 602 -52.06 5.60 7.64
CA PHE A 602 -51.65 7.01 7.69
C PHE A 602 -51.56 7.60 6.29
N ASN A 603 -52.23 8.74 6.06
CA ASN A 603 -52.23 9.47 4.79
C ASN A 603 -52.69 8.62 3.60
N ALA A 604 -53.62 7.68 3.82
CA ALA A 604 -54.33 6.95 2.78
C ALA A 604 -55.41 7.85 2.13
N THR A 605 -54.95 8.87 1.41
CA THR A 605 -55.78 10.03 1.04
C THR A 605 -56.96 9.75 0.11
N ASN A 606 -56.98 8.58 -0.55
CA ASN A 606 -58.08 8.15 -1.41
C ASN A 606 -59.07 7.19 -0.74
N LEU A 607 -58.82 6.78 0.51
CA LEU A 607 -59.73 5.91 1.26
C LEU A 607 -61.04 6.65 1.56
N GLU A 608 -62.15 6.14 1.02
CA GLU A 608 -63.50 6.70 1.15
C GLU A 608 -64.32 5.96 2.21
N SER A 609 -64.14 4.64 2.34
CA SER A 609 -64.77 3.85 3.39
C SER A 609 -63.88 2.70 3.85
N ILE A 610 -63.99 2.33 5.12
CA ILE A 610 -63.39 1.11 5.64
C ILE A 610 -64.34 0.37 6.58
N ASP A 611 -64.55 -0.91 6.32
CA ASP A 611 -65.19 -1.82 7.25
C ASP A 611 -64.10 -2.55 8.06
N LEU A 612 -64.06 -2.31 9.37
CA LEU A 612 -63.11 -2.93 10.29
C LEU A 612 -63.52 -4.35 10.75
N GLY A 613 -64.71 -4.82 10.35
CA GLY A 613 -65.27 -6.07 10.85
C GLY A 613 -65.77 -5.97 12.29
N THR A 614 -66.32 -7.07 12.80
CA THR A 614 -66.94 -7.13 14.14
C THR A 614 -65.97 -7.50 15.26
N GLY A 615 -64.79 -8.06 14.94
CA GLY A 615 -63.81 -8.53 15.93
C GLY A 615 -62.75 -7.49 16.35
N ILE A 616 -62.83 -6.26 15.86
CA ILE A 616 -61.81 -5.24 16.12
C ILE A 616 -61.74 -4.85 17.61
N GLU A 617 -60.57 -5.05 18.23
CA GLU A 617 -60.35 -4.75 19.65
C GLU A 617 -59.49 -3.48 19.85
N THR A 618 -58.48 -3.29 19.01
CA THR A 618 -57.50 -2.19 19.16
C THR A 618 -57.25 -1.44 17.86
N ILE A 619 -57.36 -0.12 17.93
CA ILE A 619 -56.96 0.81 16.87
C ILE A 619 -55.76 1.63 17.37
N GLY A 620 -54.62 1.51 16.70
CA GLY A 620 -53.36 2.12 17.08
C GLY A 620 -53.33 3.65 16.88
N SER A 621 -52.31 4.28 17.47
CA SER A 621 -52.11 5.73 17.33
C SER A 621 -51.90 6.11 15.87
N SER A 622 -52.52 7.21 15.44
CA SER A 622 -52.46 7.72 14.06
C SER A 622 -52.85 6.71 12.97
N ALA A 623 -53.55 5.62 13.31
CA ALA A 623 -53.89 4.55 12.36
C ALA A 623 -54.61 5.06 11.11
N PHE A 624 -55.51 6.03 11.25
CA PHE A 624 -56.26 6.66 10.16
C PHE A 624 -56.04 8.17 10.11
N LEU A 625 -54.85 8.65 10.48
CA LEU A 625 -54.52 10.07 10.44
C LEU A 625 -54.38 10.57 8.98
N ASN A 626 -54.98 11.71 8.67
CA ASN A 626 -54.94 12.39 7.35
C ASN A 626 -55.66 11.66 6.18
N ASN A 627 -56.70 10.88 6.45
CA ASN A 627 -57.52 10.27 5.39
C ASN A 627 -58.65 11.22 4.98
N TYR A 628 -58.31 12.26 4.21
CA TYR A 628 -59.20 13.39 3.92
C TYR A 628 -60.52 13.02 3.21
N LYS A 629 -60.56 11.88 2.51
CA LYS A 629 -61.76 11.38 1.82
C LYS A 629 -62.56 10.35 2.61
N LEU A 630 -62.07 9.90 3.78
CA LEU A 630 -62.74 8.88 4.56
C LEU A 630 -64.07 9.44 5.08
N GLN A 631 -65.17 8.92 4.55
CA GLN A 631 -66.53 9.34 4.88
C GLN A 631 -67.17 8.43 5.93
N THR A 632 -66.99 7.12 5.77
CA THR A 632 -67.67 6.10 6.58
C THR A 632 -66.68 5.10 7.16
N ILE A 633 -66.99 4.65 8.37
CA ILE A 633 -66.25 3.61 9.10
C ILE A 633 -67.23 2.76 9.90
N SER A 634 -66.83 1.53 10.26
CA SER A 634 -67.61 0.63 11.11
C SER A 634 -68.01 1.22 12.46
N ASP A 635 -69.02 0.61 13.08
CA ASP A 635 -69.40 0.86 14.47
C ASP A 635 -68.22 0.54 15.40
N LEU A 636 -67.70 1.54 16.10
CA LEU A 636 -66.55 1.39 17.00
C LEU A 636 -66.98 1.09 18.44
N SER A 637 -68.27 0.84 18.71
CA SER A 637 -68.77 0.51 20.05
C SER A 637 -68.20 -0.79 20.63
N GLN A 638 -67.69 -1.69 19.79
CA GLN A 638 -67.07 -2.96 20.20
C GLN A 638 -65.57 -2.84 20.49
N VAL A 639 -64.93 -1.73 20.12
CA VAL A 639 -63.48 -1.53 20.28
C VAL A 639 -63.13 -1.41 21.77
N THR A 640 -61.98 -1.94 22.19
CA THR A 640 -61.49 -1.81 23.58
C THR A 640 -60.60 -0.58 23.76
N SER A 641 -59.79 -0.23 22.76
CA SER A 641 -58.84 0.87 22.82
C SER A 641 -58.64 1.58 21.47
N ILE A 642 -58.65 2.91 21.50
CA ILE A 642 -58.37 3.80 20.35
C ILE A 642 -57.20 4.71 20.69
N GLY A 643 -56.14 4.65 19.89
CA GLY A 643 -54.87 5.37 20.10
C GLY A 643 -54.95 6.88 19.91
N ASP A 644 -53.83 7.55 20.23
CA ASP A 644 -53.66 8.99 20.05
C ASP A 644 -53.72 9.34 18.57
N PHE A 645 -54.42 10.42 18.21
CA PHE A 645 -54.59 10.89 16.84
C PHE A 645 -55.19 9.86 15.85
N ALA A 646 -55.78 8.76 16.34
CA ALA A 646 -56.17 7.64 15.48
C ALA A 646 -57.04 8.04 14.28
N PHE A 647 -57.92 9.03 14.41
CA PHE A 647 -58.79 9.53 13.34
C PHE A 647 -58.56 11.01 13.02
N ALA A 648 -57.41 11.55 13.40
CA ALA A 648 -57.13 12.97 13.24
C ALA A 648 -57.13 13.37 11.76
N HIS A 649 -57.64 14.56 11.47
CA HIS A 649 -57.71 15.18 10.15
C HIS A 649 -58.50 14.41 9.07
N ASN A 650 -59.43 13.53 9.48
CA ASN A 650 -60.41 12.93 8.57
C ASN A 650 -61.56 13.91 8.31
N ARG A 651 -61.34 14.82 7.35
CA ARG A 651 -62.22 15.98 7.10
C ARG A 651 -63.60 15.62 6.54
N ALA A 652 -63.70 14.48 5.85
CA ALA A 652 -64.94 13.96 5.29
C ALA A 652 -65.69 13.00 6.21
N LEU A 653 -65.12 12.62 7.36
CA LEU A 653 -65.72 11.60 8.24
C LEU A 653 -67.00 12.14 8.87
N GLU A 654 -68.13 11.53 8.54
CA GLU A 654 -69.46 12.08 8.85
C GLU A 654 -70.00 11.60 10.20
N TYR A 655 -69.72 10.35 10.55
CA TYR A 655 -70.32 9.68 11.69
C TYR A 655 -69.38 8.64 12.31
N VAL A 656 -69.35 8.60 13.64
CA VAL A 656 -68.71 7.54 14.42
C VAL A 656 -69.61 7.17 15.61
N LYS A 657 -69.75 5.88 15.86
CA LYS A 657 -70.42 5.34 17.06
C LYS A 657 -69.40 4.72 18.00
N LEU A 658 -69.46 5.09 19.28
CA LEU A 658 -68.58 4.66 20.36
C LEU A 658 -69.40 4.02 21.48
N SER A 659 -68.74 3.36 22.43
CA SER A 659 -69.32 2.89 23.70
C SER A 659 -68.57 3.49 24.88
N SER A 660 -69.27 3.78 25.99
CA SER A 660 -68.64 4.10 27.27
C SER A 660 -67.80 2.95 27.84
N ASP A 661 -67.91 1.75 27.28
CA ASP A 661 -67.09 0.59 27.67
C ASP A 661 -65.67 0.64 27.08
N ILE A 662 -65.40 1.52 26.11
CA ILE A 662 -64.05 1.71 25.54
C ILE A 662 -63.11 2.16 26.67
N THR A 663 -62.10 1.36 26.95
CA THR A 663 -61.19 1.58 28.09
C THR A 663 -60.20 2.72 27.87
N PHE A 664 -59.89 3.05 26.61
CA PHE A 664 -58.97 4.13 26.27
C PHE A 664 -59.36 4.79 24.95
N VAL A 665 -59.50 6.11 24.96
CA VAL A 665 -59.57 6.95 23.75
C VAL A 665 -58.51 8.03 23.87
N GLY A 666 -57.57 8.00 22.94
CA GLY A 666 -56.32 8.75 23.00
C GLY A 666 -56.46 10.27 22.85
N TYR A 667 -55.33 10.94 23.01
CA TYR A 667 -55.16 12.35 22.79
C TYR A 667 -55.49 12.73 21.34
N GLN A 668 -56.35 13.73 21.16
CA GLN A 668 -56.66 14.31 19.85
C GLN A 668 -57.16 13.31 18.80
N THR A 669 -57.84 12.24 19.22
CA THR A 669 -58.38 11.19 18.33
C THR A 669 -59.17 11.75 17.15
N PHE A 670 -60.02 12.76 17.36
CA PHE A 670 -60.86 13.38 16.31
C PHE A 670 -60.47 14.83 15.98
N VAL A 671 -59.24 15.26 16.26
CA VAL A 671 -58.82 16.63 15.93
C VAL A 671 -58.92 16.88 14.42
N GLY A 672 -59.52 17.98 13.99
CA GLY A 672 -59.58 18.34 12.57
C GLY A 672 -60.56 17.52 11.73
N CYS A 673 -61.39 16.65 12.32
CA CYS A 673 -62.58 16.10 11.68
C CYS A 673 -63.63 17.19 11.59
N THR A 674 -63.91 17.75 10.41
CA THR A 674 -64.70 18.99 10.30
C THR A 674 -66.21 18.79 10.26
N VAL A 675 -66.69 17.62 9.83
CA VAL A 675 -68.12 17.31 9.63
C VAL A 675 -68.66 16.20 10.55
N LEU A 676 -67.81 15.68 11.43
CA LEU A 676 -68.09 14.51 12.26
C LEU A 676 -69.18 14.75 13.32
N ASN A 677 -70.16 13.84 13.36
CA ASN A 677 -71.10 13.64 14.46
C ASN A 677 -70.72 12.36 15.23
N ILE A 678 -70.87 12.38 16.55
CA ILE A 678 -70.46 11.27 17.40
C ILE A 678 -71.65 10.75 18.22
N GLU A 679 -71.90 9.46 18.20
CA GLU A 679 -72.83 8.79 19.11
C GLU A 679 -72.07 7.96 20.13
N ILE A 680 -72.48 8.02 21.39
CA ILE A 680 -71.87 7.24 22.47
C ILE A 680 -72.97 6.40 23.12
N VAL A 681 -72.84 5.08 23.03
CA VAL A 681 -73.65 4.12 23.79
C VAL A 681 -73.22 4.19 25.24
N GLY A 682 -74.11 4.59 26.14
CA GLY A 682 -73.79 4.83 27.55
C GLY A 682 -74.36 6.14 28.08
N ASN A 683 -73.96 6.51 29.30
CA ASN A 683 -74.52 7.68 30.00
C ASN A 683 -73.48 8.76 30.36
N ASP A 684 -72.19 8.49 30.16
CA ASP A 684 -71.09 9.38 30.51
C ASP A 684 -69.86 9.15 29.63
N ILE A 685 -68.93 10.12 29.64
CA ILE A 685 -67.60 9.97 29.03
C ILE A 685 -66.68 9.37 30.10
N PRO A 686 -66.08 8.18 29.86
CA PRO A 686 -65.20 7.55 30.83
C PRO A 686 -64.00 8.42 31.20
N SER A 687 -63.59 8.42 32.47
CA SER A 687 -62.42 9.17 32.95
C SER A 687 -61.09 8.66 32.38
N SER A 688 -61.09 7.47 31.78
CA SER A 688 -59.93 6.88 31.12
C SER A 688 -59.68 7.46 29.71
N TRP A 689 -60.66 8.16 29.13
CA TRP A 689 -60.47 8.86 27.87
C TRP A 689 -59.62 10.12 28.09
N SER A 690 -58.79 10.46 27.12
CA SER A 690 -58.01 11.69 27.15
C SER A 690 -58.94 12.90 27.24
N SER A 691 -58.64 13.88 28.10
CA SER A 691 -59.42 15.13 28.17
C SER A 691 -59.44 15.92 26.85
N GLN A 692 -58.61 15.55 25.87
CA GLN A 692 -58.55 16.14 24.54
C GLN A 692 -58.95 15.17 23.41
N TRP A 693 -59.64 14.06 23.72
CA TRP A 693 -60.09 13.08 22.71
C TRP A 693 -60.91 13.73 21.57
N ASN A 694 -61.77 14.69 21.91
CA ASN A 694 -62.58 15.50 21.01
C ASN A 694 -62.23 17.00 21.14
N SER A 695 -60.95 17.35 20.96
CA SER A 695 -60.45 18.73 21.10
C SER A 695 -61.09 19.75 20.13
N SER A 696 -61.69 19.27 19.03
CA SER A 696 -62.41 20.10 18.07
C SER A 696 -63.87 20.36 18.46
N ASN A 697 -64.30 19.96 19.66
CA ASN A 697 -65.66 20.13 20.18
C ASN A 697 -66.73 19.65 19.18
N ARG A 698 -66.53 18.47 18.59
CA ARG A 698 -67.53 17.86 17.71
C ARG A 698 -68.80 17.54 18.48
N PRO A 699 -69.99 17.75 17.89
CA PRO A 699 -71.24 17.42 18.53
C PRO A 699 -71.27 15.91 18.84
N TYR A 700 -71.69 15.57 20.07
CA TYR A 700 -71.93 14.19 20.47
C TYR A 700 -73.25 14.05 21.24
N ILE A 701 -73.88 12.89 21.13
CA ILE A 701 -75.08 12.52 21.89
C ILE A 701 -74.90 11.17 22.59
N PHE A 702 -75.61 10.98 23.70
CA PHE A 702 -75.71 9.69 24.37
C PHE A 702 -76.93 8.93 23.87
N ILE A 703 -76.76 7.63 23.67
CA ILE A 703 -77.83 6.70 23.30
C ILE A 703 -77.83 5.50 24.25
N THR A 704 -79.01 4.96 24.52
CA THR A 704 -79.25 3.84 25.42
C THR A 704 -79.13 2.48 24.75
#